data_AF-A0A922APZ4-F1
#
_entry.id   AF-A0A922APZ4-F1
#
_cell.length_a   1.000
_cell.length_b   1.000
_cell.length_c   1.000
_cell.angle_alpha   90.00
_cell.angle_beta   90.00
_cell.angle_gamma   90.00
#
_symmetry.space_group_name_H-M   'P 1'
#
loop_
_entity.id
_entity.type
_entity.pdbx_description
1 polymer ?
#
loop_
_entity_poly.entity_id
_entity_poly.type
_entity_poly.pdbx_seq_one_letter_code
_entity_poly.pdbx_strand_id
1 'polypeptide(L)'
;MLGGRLVRTALLLMGGLLAASQADNQATTNFNFQFDEERTAASSFGYKEGDGTWVINSGKGLVVTVTQGSCDITSMLWNDAELQISKKKTHINSGLGKVTSTIESLKDSTIRINCKTKGLEHTYLFRPEENAIYMGTYHTAEMALGELRFLARLDRKPLKNGMSAAATIDGMSAIEAHDVYADSKDVTASKFYSGIPFIEDKVHGVTGDAGGVFFVMSDNAYEKSVGGPFFRDINNQCTEANELTFYMFSDHTRTEEYRYGFHGPFALVFTDGSTPTASDVDFDFFQDLTDLTGFVTEADRGTWTGGIVDKNGVLGNTSVVVGFSNADAQYWVSVDSTTEPFTSPAMIAGSYNATIYRNQLPVSSEPITIKTGATQGEAQSLTVTHELVAKPVWRIGEWDGTPDGFLNADKIHTMHPSDSRMEAWTPLNFTVGTDKDSVFPMVMFRAVNDPITINFALTAEQAGADRTLKVGIPLSQNNGRCSVTVNAFSAKVPTSSSVKTRGVTRGVTVGNYVFYEYAIPKTAFIEGANKIVMSIVSGNEDSLGKWLSASVVFDALELVLVSATLLLTSGFLISTHAATSFGYTSSGGSWVISSGEGLTVTMDQDTCDITSMLWNDMELQYSAKNTHVNSGLGSVTSSLKTLDDSTIRVICKTTGLEQTYLFRPNENAIYMGTYHTTDLDLAELRFLARLDRTALNNGMSSASEIDGMSAIESTDVYADDEDITASKFYSSIQFIDDKVHGVTGDAGGVYFIMSDYAYEASVGGPFFRDINNQCTTANELTFYMFSDHTRTENYRYGFHGPYALVFTNGTTPSTSDVDFDLFQDLGLTGFVTEDKRGTLTGTITDDTDVLGSSNVIVGFSNDDVQYWVSMDSGASTFTSPLMRAGRYNTTIYKEQLAVSSDSVLITAGATKTQTLDVTYELASSPIWRIGEWDGTPTGFLNAANIHTMHPSDSRMSTWESLTFTPGTDDDSAFPMAMFRAVNDPITLSFTLTSDQAADDRTLKIGLTLAQSSGRCSVSVNSDWTADVPSSVAVKTRGVTRGVTLGNYKLYEYAIPSSTLVTGTNSIELSIASGSTDPDEKWLSASVVFDALELV
;
A
#
# COMPACT_ATOMS: atom_id res chain seq x y z
N MET A 1 74.38 -5.78 -27.72
CA MET A 1 74.72 -4.34 -27.81
C MET A 1 74.24 -3.82 -29.16
N LEU A 2 73.60 -2.65 -29.17
CA LEU A 2 73.27 -1.72 -30.28
C LEU A 2 73.30 -2.28 -31.72
N GLY A 3 72.30 -2.10 -32.58
CA GLY A 3 71.34 -1.02 -32.73
C GLY A 3 71.27 -0.66 -34.23
N GLY A 4 70.16 -0.06 -34.67
CA GLY A 4 70.14 0.76 -35.89
C GLY A 4 69.48 0.17 -37.15
N ARG A 5 68.37 0.83 -37.50
CA ARG A 5 67.98 1.34 -38.84
C ARG A 5 67.95 0.41 -40.07
N LEU A 6 66.74 0.39 -40.64
CA LEU A 6 66.37 0.63 -42.06
C LEU A 6 66.98 -0.26 -43.15
N VAL A 7 66.10 -0.95 -43.88
CA VAL A 7 65.80 -0.82 -45.33
C VAL A 7 65.38 -2.18 -45.92
N ARG A 8 64.23 -2.18 -46.61
CA ARG A 8 63.69 -3.11 -47.65
C ARG A 8 63.75 -4.62 -47.36
N THR A 9 62.64 -5.33 -47.62
CA THR A 9 62.32 -5.96 -48.93
C THR A 9 61.03 -6.81 -48.79
N ALA A 10 60.37 -6.98 -49.92
CA ALA A 10 59.14 -7.72 -50.22
C ALA A 10 59.05 -9.19 -49.73
N LEU A 11 57.82 -9.73 -49.69
CA LEU A 11 57.27 -10.70 -50.68
C LEU A 11 56.28 -11.72 -50.02
N LEU A 12 55.12 -11.90 -50.69
CA LEU A 12 54.23 -13.07 -50.81
C LEU A 12 53.76 -13.96 -49.61
N LEU A 13 52.43 -14.18 -49.64
CA LEU A 13 51.61 -15.41 -49.49
C LEU A 13 51.38 -16.13 -48.13
N MET A 14 50.09 -16.43 -47.93
CA MET A 14 49.42 -17.60 -47.32
C MET A 14 49.62 -17.95 -45.84
N GLY A 15 48.52 -17.85 -45.08
CA GLY A 15 47.76 -19.00 -44.57
C GLY A 15 48.24 -19.74 -43.31
N GLY A 16 47.38 -19.78 -42.29
CA GLY A 16 47.20 -20.98 -41.45
C GLY A 16 47.52 -20.89 -39.95
N LEU A 17 46.44 -20.79 -39.16
CA LEU A 17 46.14 -21.47 -37.88
C LEU A 17 47.03 -21.35 -36.62
N LEU A 18 46.29 -21.29 -35.50
CA LEU A 18 46.54 -21.73 -34.11
C LEU A 18 47.00 -20.72 -33.03
N ALA A 19 46.00 -20.37 -32.20
CA ALA A 19 45.93 -20.47 -30.74
C ALA A 19 46.84 -19.64 -29.80
N ALA A 20 46.11 -18.94 -28.91
CA ALA A 20 46.34 -18.74 -27.47
C ALA A 20 46.99 -17.44 -26.95
N SER A 21 46.25 -16.89 -25.97
CA SER A 21 46.64 -16.06 -24.81
C SER A 21 46.71 -14.53 -24.94
N GLN A 22 45.69 -13.92 -24.30
CA GLN A 22 45.69 -12.82 -23.33
C GLN A 22 46.39 -11.47 -23.59
N ALA A 23 45.59 -10.44 -23.28
CA ALA A 23 45.90 -9.16 -22.64
C ALA A 23 46.15 -7.91 -23.52
N ASP A 24 45.12 -7.06 -23.47
CA ASP A 24 45.15 -5.61 -23.20
C ASP A 24 45.47 -4.56 -24.29
N ASN A 25 44.44 -3.70 -24.46
CA ASN A 25 44.47 -2.23 -24.55
C ASN A 25 45.09 -1.53 -25.78
N GLN A 26 44.21 -0.97 -26.64
CA GLN A 26 43.90 0.47 -26.76
C GLN A 26 43.53 0.91 -28.19
N ALA A 27 42.40 1.63 -28.25
CA ALA A 27 42.08 2.76 -29.13
C ALA A 27 42.20 2.59 -30.66
N THR A 28 41.04 2.54 -31.33
CA THR A 28 40.91 3.13 -32.68
C THR A 28 39.70 4.05 -32.76
N THR A 29 40.00 5.22 -33.28
CA THR A 29 39.18 6.39 -33.57
C THR A 29 38.29 6.22 -34.81
N ASN A 30 37.18 6.96 -34.81
CA ASN A 30 36.51 7.58 -35.96
C ASN A 30 36.02 6.68 -37.11
N PHE A 31 34.70 6.50 -37.18
CA PHE A 31 34.00 6.44 -38.46
C PHE A 31 32.89 7.51 -38.49
N ASN A 32 33.19 8.59 -39.23
CA ASN A 32 32.21 9.54 -39.75
C ASN A 32 31.27 8.78 -40.70
N PHE A 33 29.97 8.94 -40.53
CA PHE A 33 29.03 8.83 -41.64
C PHE A 33 28.68 10.24 -42.11
N GLN A 34 29.07 10.53 -43.36
CA GLN A 34 28.62 11.69 -44.11
C GLN A 34 27.13 11.56 -44.41
N PHE A 35 26.38 12.62 -44.13
CA PHE A 35 25.15 12.96 -44.86
C PHE A 35 25.30 14.39 -45.38
N ASP A 36 25.98 14.51 -46.52
CA ASP A 36 25.97 15.70 -47.38
C ASP A 36 25.24 15.31 -48.67
N GLU A 37 23.91 15.44 -48.70
CA GLU A 37 23.09 15.71 -49.91
C GLU A 37 21.61 15.85 -49.53
N GLU A 38 21.25 17.01 -48.93
CA GLU A 38 19.98 17.76 -49.03
C GLU A 38 19.89 18.84 -47.93
N ARG A 39 20.87 19.75 -47.84
CA ARG A 39 20.78 20.98 -47.03
C ARG A 39 20.34 22.17 -47.88
N THR A 40 19.16 22.07 -48.48
CA THR A 40 18.46 23.21 -49.07
C THR A 40 16.99 23.20 -48.65
N ALA A 41 16.66 24.18 -47.80
CA ALA A 41 15.31 24.67 -47.49
C ALA A 41 14.29 23.66 -46.93
N ALA A 42 14.23 23.58 -45.60
CA ALA A 42 12.95 23.45 -44.91
C ALA A 42 12.99 24.37 -43.67
N SER A 43 12.76 25.66 -43.89
CA SER A 43 12.48 26.64 -42.83
C SER A 43 10.99 26.63 -42.42
N SER A 44 10.27 25.57 -42.77
CA SER A 44 8.84 25.42 -42.51
C SER A 44 8.66 24.32 -41.47
N PHE A 45 7.83 24.61 -40.47
CA PHE A 45 7.36 23.62 -39.51
C PHE A 45 6.84 22.35 -40.20
N GLY A 46 7.12 21.17 -39.61
CA GLY A 46 6.68 19.88 -40.12
C GLY A 46 7.50 18.71 -39.59
N TYR A 47 7.19 17.48 -40.00
CA TYR A 47 8.02 16.31 -39.74
C TYR A 47 8.42 15.58 -41.01
N LYS A 48 9.56 14.89 -40.96
CA LYS A 48 9.99 13.90 -41.96
C LYS A 48 10.06 12.53 -41.29
N GLU A 49 9.67 11.51 -42.03
CA GLU A 49 9.74 10.11 -41.60
C GLU A 49 10.77 9.37 -42.45
N GLY A 50 11.69 8.64 -41.78
CA GLY A 50 12.76 7.89 -42.46
C GLY A 50 13.65 7.14 -41.46
N ASP A 51 14.22 6.02 -41.90
CA ASP A 51 15.19 5.21 -41.13
C ASP A 51 14.73 4.81 -39.71
N GLY A 52 13.43 4.56 -39.53
CA GLY A 52 12.84 4.21 -38.23
C GLY A 52 12.81 5.37 -37.23
N THR A 53 12.83 6.62 -37.72
CA THR A 53 12.76 7.83 -36.91
C THR A 53 11.76 8.84 -37.46
N TRP A 54 11.31 9.75 -36.61
CA TRP A 54 10.62 10.97 -36.97
C TRP A 54 11.50 12.17 -36.65
N VAL A 55 11.71 13.04 -37.61
CA VAL A 55 12.47 14.28 -37.46
C VAL A 55 11.51 15.45 -37.55
N ILE A 56 11.27 16.12 -36.43
CA ILE A 56 10.31 17.21 -36.27
C ILE A 56 11.08 18.52 -36.30
N ASN A 57 10.69 19.45 -37.18
CA ASN A 57 11.23 20.80 -37.27
C ASN A 57 10.18 21.80 -36.79
N SER A 58 10.53 22.60 -35.78
CA SER A 58 9.68 23.64 -35.20
C SER A 58 9.41 24.83 -36.12
N GLY A 59 10.25 25.07 -37.13
CA GLY A 59 10.26 26.31 -37.92
C GLY A 59 11.02 27.48 -37.29
N LYS A 60 11.38 27.40 -35.99
CA LYS A 60 12.08 28.46 -35.23
C LYS A 60 13.46 28.09 -34.66
N GLY A 61 14.09 27.06 -35.19
CA GLY A 61 15.47 26.69 -34.87
C GLY A 61 15.64 25.43 -34.01
N LEU A 62 14.54 24.84 -33.53
CA LEU A 62 14.53 23.53 -32.88
C LEU A 62 14.20 22.41 -33.88
N VAL A 63 15.05 21.37 -33.93
CA VAL A 63 14.80 20.11 -34.64
C VAL A 63 14.97 18.94 -33.68
N VAL A 64 13.96 18.07 -33.57
CA VAL A 64 13.94 16.94 -32.64
C VAL A 64 13.82 15.63 -33.40
N THR A 65 14.64 14.64 -33.04
CA THR A 65 14.56 13.29 -33.63
C THR A 65 14.06 12.29 -32.61
N VAL A 66 12.95 11.62 -32.93
CA VAL A 66 12.29 10.60 -32.10
C VAL A 66 12.39 9.24 -32.78
N THR A 67 12.82 8.20 -32.07
CA THR A 67 12.88 6.83 -32.59
C THR A 67 11.50 6.17 -32.62
N GLN A 68 11.13 5.60 -33.76
CA GLN A 68 9.90 4.83 -33.89
C GLN A 68 9.99 3.53 -33.08
N GLY A 69 8.88 3.11 -32.47
CA GLY A 69 8.80 1.86 -31.72
C GLY A 69 9.49 1.87 -30.35
N SER A 70 10.27 2.89 -30.00
CA SER A 70 10.72 3.13 -28.61
C SER A 70 10.34 4.49 -28.05
N CYS A 71 10.05 5.46 -28.92
CA CYS A 71 9.75 6.84 -28.56
C CYS A 71 10.85 7.57 -27.78
N ASP A 72 12.09 7.09 -27.91
CA ASP A 72 13.26 7.79 -27.37
C ASP A 72 13.57 9.03 -28.22
N ILE A 73 13.88 10.14 -27.57
CA ILE A 73 14.50 11.30 -28.23
C ILE A 73 16.01 11.05 -28.32
N THR A 74 16.53 11.11 -29.55
CA THR A 74 17.93 10.78 -29.89
C THR A 74 18.73 11.97 -30.42
N SER A 75 18.06 13.07 -30.78
CA SER A 75 18.68 14.35 -31.12
C SER A 75 17.73 15.49 -30.78
N MET A 76 18.29 16.58 -30.25
CA MET A 76 17.63 17.87 -30.00
C MET A 76 18.57 18.98 -30.48
N LEU A 77 18.45 19.33 -31.76
CA LEU A 77 19.26 20.36 -32.39
C LEU A 77 18.61 21.74 -32.18
N TRP A 78 19.29 22.62 -31.44
CA TRP A 78 18.84 23.98 -31.15
C TRP A 78 19.82 24.99 -31.75
N ASN A 79 19.39 25.77 -32.73
CA ASN A 79 20.23 26.76 -33.43
C ASN A 79 21.59 26.17 -33.88
N ASP A 80 21.54 25.01 -34.55
CA ASP A 80 22.70 24.23 -35.01
C ASP A 80 23.59 23.61 -33.90
N ALA A 81 23.23 23.75 -32.62
CA ALA A 81 23.89 23.06 -31.51
C ALA A 81 23.13 21.80 -31.11
N GLU A 82 23.78 20.63 -31.16
CA GLU A 82 23.21 19.38 -30.66
C GLU A 82 23.20 19.40 -29.13
N LEU A 83 22.01 19.32 -28.53
CA LEU A 83 21.83 19.35 -27.08
C LEU A 83 21.66 17.96 -26.48
N GLN A 84 21.28 16.93 -27.25
CA GLN A 84 21.19 15.55 -26.77
C GLN A 84 22.58 14.92 -26.67
N ILE A 85 22.92 14.31 -25.54
CA ILE A 85 24.17 13.56 -25.43
C ILE A 85 24.11 12.28 -26.28
N SER A 86 25.16 11.97 -27.02
CA SER A 86 25.18 10.83 -27.95
C SER A 86 25.13 9.44 -27.28
N LYS A 87 25.55 9.35 -26.01
CA LYS A 87 25.67 8.06 -25.28
C LYS A 87 24.38 7.61 -24.60
N LYS A 88 23.45 8.52 -24.36
CA LYS A 88 22.23 8.26 -23.61
C LYS A 88 21.05 8.83 -24.38
N LYS A 89 19.83 8.45 -24.01
CA LYS A 89 18.60 8.90 -24.70
C LYS A 89 17.68 9.63 -23.74
N THR A 90 16.84 10.51 -24.27
CA THR A 90 15.82 11.23 -23.51
C THR A 90 14.47 10.50 -23.61
N HIS A 91 13.84 10.19 -22.46
CA HIS A 91 12.66 9.32 -22.41
C HIS A 91 11.97 9.29 -21.04
N ILE A 92 10.82 8.60 -20.97
CA ILE A 92 10.18 8.19 -19.71
C ILE A 92 11.04 7.14 -18.97
N ASN A 93 11.22 7.32 -17.65
CA ASN A 93 11.96 6.45 -16.74
C ASN A 93 13.38 6.10 -17.23
N SER A 94 13.55 4.88 -17.76
CA SER A 94 14.79 4.36 -18.35
C SER A 94 14.58 3.89 -19.80
N GLY A 95 13.50 4.36 -20.43
CA GLY A 95 13.03 3.95 -21.74
C GLY A 95 11.81 3.04 -21.63
N LEU A 96 10.83 3.24 -22.51
CA LEU A 96 9.62 2.42 -22.56
C LEU A 96 9.84 1.05 -23.21
N GLY A 97 11.05 0.79 -23.71
CA GLY A 97 11.37 -0.42 -24.46
C GLY A 97 10.66 -0.42 -25.81
N LYS A 98 9.95 -1.51 -26.12
CA LYS A 98 9.16 -1.63 -27.36
C LYS A 98 7.74 -1.12 -27.12
N VAL A 99 7.33 -0.10 -27.87
CA VAL A 99 6.01 0.53 -27.78
C VAL A 99 5.31 0.50 -29.14
N THR A 100 3.98 0.66 -29.11
CA THR A 100 3.22 1.04 -30.30
C THR A 100 3.26 2.55 -30.41
N SER A 101 3.93 3.07 -31.44
CA SER A 101 4.11 4.51 -31.63
C SER A 101 3.41 4.99 -32.89
N THR A 102 2.70 6.12 -32.82
CA THR A 102 2.05 6.77 -33.98
C THR A 102 2.43 8.24 -34.06
N ILE A 103 2.44 8.81 -35.27
CA ILE A 103 2.60 10.24 -35.51
C ILE A 103 1.46 10.75 -36.39
N GLU A 104 0.96 11.96 -36.12
CA GLU A 104 -0.03 12.62 -36.97
C GLU A 104 0.09 14.15 -36.91
N SER A 105 -0.49 14.82 -37.91
CA SER A 105 -0.72 16.27 -37.89
C SER A 105 -2.18 16.56 -37.58
N LEU A 106 -2.42 17.34 -36.53
CA LEU A 106 -3.72 17.80 -36.10
C LEU A 106 -4.23 18.97 -36.96
N LYS A 107 -5.48 19.37 -36.74
CA LYS A 107 -6.19 20.36 -37.57
C LYS A 107 -5.52 21.74 -37.58
N ASP A 108 -4.88 22.13 -36.49
CA ASP A 108 -4.11 23.38 -36.33
C ASP A 108 -2.65 23.25 -36.78
N SER A 109 -2.30 22.12 -37.41
CA SER A 109 -0.95 21.69 -37.76
C SER A 109 -0.10 21.17 -36.59
N THR A 110 -0.59 21.15 -35.35
CA THR A 110 0.17 20.54 -34.25
C THR A 110 0.54 19.10 -34.57
N ILE A 111 1.80 18.72 -34.37
CA ILE A 111 2.27 17.34 -34.58
C ILE A 111 2.14 16.60 -33.26
N ARG A 112 1.41 15.48 -33.27
CA ARG A 112 1.24 14.60 -32.11
C ARG A 112 1.95 13.28 -32.35
N ILE A 113 2.71 12.84 -31.35
CA ILE A 113 3.29 11.50 -31.28
C ILE A 113 2.74 10.80 -30.04
N ASN A 114 2.10 9.65 -30.23
CA ASN A 114 1.60 8.82 -29.13
C ASN A 114 2.45 7.56 -29.01
N CYS A 115 2.78 7.20 -27.77
CA CYS A 115 3.68 6.12 -27.41
C CYS A 115 2.99 5.22 -26.39
N LYS A 116 2.41 4.12 -26.87
CA LYS A 116 1.56 3.23 -26.06
C LYS A 116 2.30 1.94 -25.71
N THR A 117 2.29 1.61 -24.43
CA THR A 117 2.65 0.30 -23.89
C THR A 117 1.54 -0.17 -22.93
N LYS A 118 1.65 -1.39 -22.40
CA LYS A 118 0.65 -1.90 -21.46
C LYS A 118 0.58 -1.01 -20.22
N GLY A 119 -0.59 -0.41 -19.97
CA GLY A 119 -0.86 0.40 -18.79
C GLY A 119 -0.30 1.83 -18.82
N LEU A 120 0.38 2.26 -19.90
CA LEU A 120 0.97 3.59 -20.02
C LEU A 120 0.91 4.12 -21.47
N GLU A 121 0.51 5.36 -21.63
CA GLU A 121 0.52 6.12 -22.88
C GLU A 121 1.23 7.46 -22.66
N HIS A 122 2.34 7.69 -23.37
CA HIS A 122 3.04 8.97 -23.36
C HIS A 122 2.82 9.72 -24.68
N THR A 123 2.63 11.03 -24.59
CA THR A 123 2.33 11.90 -25.74
C THR A 123 3.36 13.01 -25.86
N TYR A 124 3.93 13.20 -27.06
CA TYR A 124 4.67 14.41 -27.44
C TYR A 124 3.84 15.26 -28.40
N LEU A 125 3.88 16.57 -28.21
CA LEU A 125 3.17 17.56 -29.03
C LEU A 125 4.14 18.67 -29.45
N PHE A 126 4.10 19.05 -30.72
CA PHE A 126 4.93 20.11 -31.30
C PHE A 126 4.04 21.10 -32.07
N ARG A 127 4.13 22.38 -31.75
CA ARG A 127 3.32 23.43 -32.38
C ARG A 127 4.12 24.23 -33.42
N PRO A 128 3.46 24.76 -34.46
CA PRO A 128 4.12 25.63 -35.44
C PRO A 128 4.80 26.82 -34.79
N GLU A 129 6.06 27.04 -35.15
CA GLU A 129 6.81 28.21 -34.74
C GLU A 129 7.02 28.33 -33.22
N GLU A 130 7.06 27.20 -32.51
CA GLU A 130 7.34 27.14 -31.07
C GLU A 130 8.53 26.22 -30.78
N ASN A 131 9.42 26.67 -29.90
CA ASN A 131 10.61 25.92 -29.51
C ASN A 131 10.37 25.17 -28.20
N ALA A 132 9.36 24.29 -28.23
CA ALA A 132 8.94 23.51 -27.07
C ALA A 132 8.53 22.09 -27.47
N ILE A 133 8.72 21.15 -26.55
CA ILE A 133 8.17 19.79 -26.61
C ILE A 133 7.12 19.70 -25.51
N TYR A 134 5.85 19.73 -25.89
CA TYR A 134 4.74 19.58 -24.95
C TYR A 134 4.49 18.09 -24.69
N MET A 135 4.17 17.75 -23.45
CA MET A 135 4.11 16.37 -23.00
C MET A 135 2.96 16.11 -22.02
N GLY A 136 2.51 14.86 -22.04
CA GLY A 136 1.58 14.30 -21.07
C GLY A 136 1.74 12.78 -20.99
N THR A 137 1.48 12.21 -19.81
CA THR A 137 1.62 10.76 -19.60
C THR A 137 0.39 10.21 -18.89
N TYR A 138 -0.36 9.35 -19.55
CA TYR A 138 -1.49 8.63 -18.97
C TYR A 138 -1.05 7.25 -18.49
N HIS A 139 -1.43 6.87 -17.26
CA HIS A 139 -1.18 5.53 -16.75
C HIS A 139 -2.36 4.98 -15.95
N THR A 140 -2.49 3.65 -15.90
CA THR A 140 -3.64 2.92 -15.32
C THR A 140 -3.25 1.77 -14.40
N ALA A 141 -1.94 1.57 -14.20
CA ALA A 141 -1.41 0.50 -13.40
C ALA A 141 -0.22 1.00 -12.60
N GLU A 142 0.01 0.42 -11.44
CA GLU A 142 1.15 0.73 -10.61
C GLU A 142 2.46 0.48 -11.36
N MET A 143 3.38 1.44 -11.28
CA MET A 143 4.66 1.35 -11.95
C MET A 143 5.58 0.41 -11.16
N ALA A 144 6.18 -0.57 -11.83
CA ALA A 144 7.02 -1.58 -11.19
C ALA A 144 8.20 -1.02 -10.35
N LEU A 145 8.66 0.19 -10.67
CA LEU A 145 9.76 0.86 -9.96
C LEU A 145 9.29 1.83 -8.86
N GLY A 146 7.97 1.98 -8.65
CA GLY A 146 7.43 2.99 -7.73
C GLY A 146 7.80 4.42 -8.13
N GLU A 147 8.03 4.68 -9.42
CA GLU A 147 8.31 6.02 -9.94
C GLU A 147 7.84 6.19 -11.39
N LEU A 148 7.46 7.42 -11.71
CA LEU A 148 7.23 7.88 -13.07
C LEU A 148 7.89 9.24 -13.27
N ARG A 149 8.82 9.31 -14.21
CA ARG A 149 9.56 10.54 -14.54
C ARG A 149 9.80 10.65 -16.03
N PHE A 150 9.98 11.87 -16.50
CA PHE A 150 10.56 12.14 -17.80
C PHE A 150 11.98 12.69 -17.62
N LEU A 151 12.94 12.16 -18.38
CA LEU A 151 14.36 12.43 -18.20
C LEU A 151 15.00 12.95 -19.50
N ALA A 152 15.34 14.23 -19.52
CA ALA A 152 16.09 14.88 -20.58
C ALA A 152 17.60 14.80 -20.32
N ARG A 153 18.33 14.06 -21.17
CA ARG A 153 19.77 13.81 -21.01
C ARG A 153 20.57 14.67 -21.95
N LEU A 154 20.98 15.83 -21.45
CA LEU A 154 21.51 16.93 -22.23
C LEU A 154 23.05 16.97 -22.17
N ASP A 155 23.72 17.23 -23.29
CA ASP A 155 25.17 17.37 -23.37
C ASP A 155 25.63 18.61 -22.60
N ARG A 156 26.60 18.42 -21.70
CA ARG A 156 27.15 19.50 -20.86
C ARG A 156 28.10 20.42 -21.61
N LYS A 157 28.59 20.04 -22.80
CA LYS A 157 29.41 20.94 -23.62
C LYS A 157 28.62 22.19 -24.05
N PRO A 158 27.43 22.07 -24.68
CA PRO A 158 26.59 23.22 -24.99
C PRO A 158 25.82 23.78 -23.78
N LEU A 159 25.49 22.94 -22.79
CA LEU A 159 24.70 23.31 -21.60
C LEU A 159 25.51 23.15 -20.30
N LYS A 160 26.60 23.89 -20.15
CA LYS A 160 27.57 23.66 -19.07
C LYS A 160 27.08 23.97 -17.64
N ASN A 161 26.01 24.75 -17.50
CA ASN A 161 25.50 25.21 -16.21
C ASN A 161 24.32 24.33 -15.78
N GLY A 162 24.57 23.39 -14.86
CA GLY A 162 23.52 22.63 -14.16
C GLY A 162 22.70 23.50 -13.22
N MET A 163 21.61 22.96 -12.67
CA MET A 163 20.72 23.69 -11.76
C MET A 163 21.41 24.11 -10.45
N SER A 164 22.24 23.22 -9.90
CA SER A 164 22.89 23.43 -8.62
C SER A 164 24.23 22.70 -8.55
N ALA A 165 25.21 23.32 -7.89
CA ALA A 165 26.47 22.66 -7.57
C ALA A 165 26.26 21.43 -6.68
N ALA A 166 25.22 21.44 -5.83
CA ALA A 166 24.87 20.31 -4.95
C ALA A 166 24.35 19.08 -5.71
N ALA A 167 24.04 19.19 -7.00
CA ALA A 167 23.63 18.07 -7.85
C ALA A 167 24.74 17.59 -8.81
N THR A 168 25.94 18.15 -8.69
CA THR A 168 27.09 17.82 -9.55
C THR A 168 28.02 16.83 -8.86
N ILE A 169 28.18 15.66 -9.46
CA ILE A 169 28.89 14.53 -8.83
C ILE A 169 30.17 14.11 -9.57
N ASP A 170 30.68 14.94 -10.49
CA ASP A 170 31.88 14.62 -11.26
C ASP A 170 33.09 14.38 -10.35
N GLY A 171 33.73 13.22 -10.51
CA GLY A 171 34.92 12.86 -9.73
C GLY A 171 34.67 12.62 -8.24
N MET A 172 33.40 12.54 -7.82
CA MET A 172 33.01 12.22 -6.44
C MET A 172 32.84 10.72 -6.25
N SER A 173 32.88 10.26 -4.99
CA SER A 173 32.66 8.87 -4.61
C SER A 173 31.34 8.70 -3.85
N ALA A 174 30.62 7.61 -4.09
CA ALA A 174 29.37 7.33 -3.38
C ALA A 174 29.66 7.09 -1.89
N ILE A 175 28.86 7.72 -1.01
CA ILE A 175 28.96 7.58 0.45
C ILE A 175 27.71 6.98 1.08
N GLU A 176 26.57 7.01 0.38
CA GLU A 176 25.33 6.38 0.79
C GLU A 176 24.61 5.86 -0.46
N ALA A 177 24.40 4.53 -0.51
CA ALA A 177 23.86 3.83 -1.66
C ALA A 177 24.56 4.23 -2.98
N HIS A 178 23.77 4.56 -4.02
CA HIS A 178 24.26 4.99 -5.33
C HIS A 178 23.69 6.38 -5.71
N ASP A 179 23.33 7.20 -4.73
CA ASP A 179 22.68 8.49 -4.96
C ASP A 179 23.18 9.65 -4.10
N VAL A 180 24.02 9.41 -3.08
CA VAL A 180 24.72 10.47 -2.34
C VAL A 180 26.22 10.28 -2.48
N TYR A 181 26.92 11.35 -2.81
CA TYR A 181 28.34 11.36 -3.14
C TYR A 181 29.09 12.40 -2.32
N ALA A 182 30.40 12.22 -2.18
CA ALA A 182 31.31 13.21 -1.59
C ALA A 182 32.60 13.34 -2.39
N ASP A 183 33.18 14.55 -2.37
CA ASP A 183 34.54 14.80 -2.84
C ASP A 183 35.60 14.44 -1.78
N SER A 184 36.88 14.67 -2.10
CA SER A 184 37.99 14.38 -1.18
C SER A 184 38.08 15.31 0.04
N LYS A 185 37.19 16.30 0.16
CA LYS A 185 37.05 17.22 1.29
C LYS A 185 35.74 16.99 2.04
N ASP A 186 35.08 15.86 1.80
CA ASP A 186 33.78 15.51 2.37
C ASP A 186 32.67 16.54 2.06
N VAL A 187 32.81 17.28 0.94
CA VAL A 187 31.73 18.11 0.40
C VAL A 187 30.82 17.20 -0.41
N THR A 188 29.55 17.16 -0.03
CA THR A 188 28.57 16.21 -0.54
C THR A 188 27.68 16.78 -1.63
N ALA A 189 27.23 15.90 -2.51
CA ALA A 189 26.33 16.19 -3.59
C ALA A 189 25.38 15.00 -3.83
N SER A 190 24.19 15.29 -4.33
CA SER A 190 23.17 14.32 -4.66
C SER A 190 22.17 14.92 -5.66
N LYS A 191 21.65 14.07 -6.54
CA LYS A 191 20.51 14.42 -7.40
C LYS A 191 19.31 14.95 -6.60
N PHE A 192 19.10 14.49 -5.38
CA PHE A 192 18.01 14.94 -4.51
C PHE A 192 18.13 16.41 -4.07
N TYR A 193 19.35 16.94 -4.02
CA TYR A 193 19.63 18.33 -3.63
C TYR A 193 19.29 19.34 -4.73
N SER A 194 18.81 18.87 -5.88
CA SER A 194 18.22 19.71 -6.93
C SER A 194 16.74 19.99 -6.73
N GLY A 195 16.07 19.25 -5.85
CA GLY A 195 14.62 19.28 -5.75
C GLY A 195 14.07 20.60 -5.23
N ILE A 196 12.89 20.95 -5.68
CA ILE A 196 12.16 22.15 -5.27
C ILE A 196 10.77 21.68 -4.81
N PRO A 197 10.17 22.26 -3.75
CA PRO A 197 8.80 21.95 -3.37
C PRO A 197 7.84 22.13 -4.56
N PHE A 198 6.90 21.21 -4.78
CA PHE A 198 6.01 21.23 -5.95
C PHE A 198 5.16 22.50 -6.05
N ILE A 199 4.82 23.15 -4.93
CA ILE A 199 4.15 24.44 -4.94
C ILE A 199 4.99 25.58 -5.55
N GLU A 200 6.32 25.48 -5.47
CA GLU A 200 7.29 26.44 -5.99
C GLU A 200 7.87 26.02 -7.35
N ASP A 201 7.88 24.72 -7.63
CA ASP A 201 8.48 24.15 -8.83
C ASP A 201 7.55 24.37 -10.04
N LYS A 202 7.61 25.55 -10.65
CA LYS A 202 6.87 25.88 -11.88
C LYS A 202 7.75 25.87 -13.11
N VAL A 203 9.04 26.16 -12.93
CA VAL A 203 10.06 26.17 -13.98
C VAL A 203 11.39 25.75 -13.39
N HIS A 204 12.05 24.78 -14.02
CA HIS A 204 13.43 24.43 -13.69
C HIS A 204 14.21 23.96 -14.92
N GLY A 205 15.52 24.21 -14.97
CA GLY A 205 16.29 23.95 -16.20
C GLY A 205 17.78 24.17 -16.09
N VAL A 206 18.46 23.92 -17.20
CA VAL A 206 19.92 24.07 -17.36
C VAL A 206 20.24 25.04 -18.48
N THR A 207 21.41 25.69 -18.40
CA THR A 207 21.85 26.69 -19.38
C THR A 207 23.28 26.46 -19.83
N GLY A 208 23.71 27.16 -20.88
CA GLY A 208 25.10 27.19 -21.32
C GLY A 208 25.31 28.07 -22.54
N ASP A 209 26.37 27.80 -23.30
CA ASP A 209 26.76 28.64 -24.44
C ASP A 209 25.79 28.51 -25.63
N ALA A 210 25.01 27.42 -25.70
CA ALA A 210 24.00 27.22 -26.73
C ALA A 210 22.61 27.79 -26.37
N GLY A 211 22.41 28.26 -25.13
CA GLY A 211 21.12 28.74 -24.63
C GLY A 211 20.67 27.99 -23.38
N GLY A 212 19.36 27.73 -23.26
CA GLY A 212 18.76 27.09 -22.09
C GLY A 212 17.66 26.08 -22.44
N VAL A 213 17.50 25.08 -21.58
CA VAL A 213 16.45 24.05 -21.66
C VAL A 213 15.77 23.93 -20.30
N PHE A 214 14.46 24.11 -20.27
CA PHE A 214 13.67 24.20 -19.03
C PHE A 214 12.43 23.32 -19.09
N PHE A 215 12.15 22.57 -18.03
CA PHE A 215 10.80 22.11 -17.78
C PHE A 215 9.94 23.30 -17.35
N VAL A 216 8.76 23.39 -17.93
CA VAL A 216 7.70 24.32 -17.53
C VAL A 216 6.46 23.51 -17.24
N MET A 217 5.90 23.70 -16.06
CA MET A 217 4.76 22.94 -15.56
C MET A 217 3.49 23.78 -15.69
N SER A 218 2.43 23.19 -16.25
CA SER A 218 1.09 23.81 -16.18
C SER A 218 0.57 23.83 -14.73
N ASP A 219 -0.51 24.56 -14.49
CA ASP A 219 -1.14 24.58 -13.17
C ASP A 219 -1.68 23.22 -12.70
N ASN A 220 -1.96 22.32 -13.63
CA ASN A 220 -2.44 20.96 -13.34
C ASN A 220 -1.34 19.89 -13.42
N ALA A 221 -0.07 20.27 -13.67
CA ALA A 221 1.00 19.30 -13.92
C ALA A 221 1.20 18.28 -12.78
N TYR A 222 0.94 18.70 -11.54
CA TYR A 222 1.08 17.89 -10.33
C TYR A 222 -0.24 17.29 -9.83
N GLU A 223 -1.34 17.41 -10.57
CA GLU A 223 -2.65 17.00 -10.06
C GLU A 223 -2.73 15.50 -9.78
N LYS A 224 -1.99 14.70 -10.55
CA LYS A 224 -1.84 13.25 -10.36
C LYS A 224 -0.55 12.87 -9.62
N SER A 225 0.23 13.84 -9.14
CA SER A 225 1.39 13.55 -8.30
C SER A 225 0.98 13.15 -6.88
N VAL A 226 1.95 12.80 -6.04
CA VAL A 226 1.75 12.39 -4.64
C VAL A 226 2.60 13.23 -3.69
N GLY A 227 2.16 13.34 -2.43
CA GLY A 227 2.92 13.97 -1.35
C GLY A 227 2.51 15.42 -1.03
N GLY A 228 1.55 15.98 -1.76
CA GLY A 228 1.03 17.32 -1.50
C GLY A 228 1.95 18.46 -1.94
N PRO A 229 1.63 19.72 -1.55
CA PRO A 229 2.28 20.92 -2.06
C PRO A 229 3.77 21.04 -1.70
N PHE A 230 4.19 20.46 -0.57
CA PHE A 230 5.56 20.60 -0.04
C PHE A 230 6.47 19.43 -0.42
N PHE A 231 5.93 18.43 -1.13
CA PHE A 231 6.74 17.35 -1.68
C PHE A 231 7.77 17.91 -2.65
N ARG A 232 8.96 17.30 -2.67
CA ARG A 232 10.06 17.68 -3.55
C ARG A 232 10.72 16.43 -4.09
N ASP A 233 11.16 16.49 -5.34
CA ASP A 233 11.82 15.36 -6.00
C ASP A 233 13.00 15.82 -6.86
N ILE A 234 13.66 14.91 -7.54
CA ILE A 234 14.87 15.16 -8.32
C ILE A 234 14.54 15.97 -9.57
N ASN A 235 15.17 17.13 -9.72
CA ASN A 235 15.03 17.98 -10.91
C ASN A 235 16.27 17.92 -11.82
N ASN A 236 17.45 17.64 -11.26
CA ASN A 236 18.69 17.55 -12.05
C ASN A 236 19.76 16.67 -11.39
N GLN A 237 20.51 15.96 -12.22
CA GLN A 237 21.79 15.37 -11.84
C GLN A 237 22.84 15.72 -12.90
N CYS A 238 24.00 16.21 -12.47
CA CYS A 238 25.11 16.52 -13.37
C CYS A 238 26.18 15.42 -13.28
N THR A 239 26.34 14.70 -14.40
CA THR A 239 27.40 13.70 -14.65
C THR A 239 28.14 14.05 -15.95
N GLU A 240 28.39 13.10 -16.84
CA GLU A 240 28.76 13.40 -18.24
C GLU A 240 27.64 14.13 -19.01
N ALA A 241 26.40 14.09 -18.51
CA ALA A 241 25.24 14.81 -19.03
C ALA A 241 24.59 15.64 -17.91
N ASN A 242 23.83 16.68 -18.27
CA ASN A 242 22.77 17.18 -17.40
C ASN A 242 21.56 16.26 -17.58
N GLU A 243 21.27 15.47 -16.57
CA GLU A 243 20.07 14.65 -16.50
C GLU A 243 18.97 15.48 -15.86
N LEU A 244 18.37 16.37 -16.66
CA LEU A 244 17.27 17.24 -16.28
C LEU A 244 15.99 16.38 -16.23
N THR A 245 15.24 16.46 -15.13
CA THR A 245 14.19 15.48 -14.82
C THR A 245 12.93 16.18 -14.35
N PHE A 246 11.78 15.70 -14.81
CA PHE A 246 10.49 15.98 -14.19
C PHE A 246 9.92 14.68 -13.61
N TYR A 247 9.87 14.60 -12.27
CA TYR A 247 9.24 13.49 -11.57
C TYR A 247 7.74 13.75 -11.42
N MET A 248 6.94 12.90 -12.04
CA MET A 248 5.48 12.93 -11.92
C MET A 248 5.04 12.31 -10.59
N PHE A 249 5.71 11.26 -10.14
CA PHE A 249 5.60 10.73 -8.77
C PHE A 249 6.78 9.80 -8.45
N SER A 250 7.00 9.55 -7.17
CA SER A 250 7.95 8.55 -6.69
C SER A 250 7.61 8.04 -5.28
N ASP A 251 8.27 6.96 -4.88
CA ASP A 251 8.35 6.50 -3.50
C ASP A 251 9.30 7.34 -2.62
N HIS A 252 9.88 8.45 -3.12
CA HIS A 252 10.81 9.26 -2.33
C HIS A 252 10.08 9.98 -1.19
N THR A 253 10.10 9.41 0.01
CA THR A 253 9.37 9.90 1.20
C THR A 253 7.86 9.95 1.02
N ARG A 254 7.30 9.06 0.18
CA ARG A 254 5.87 9.00 -0.11
C ARG A 254 5.04 8.79 1.16
N THR A 255 3.96 9.58 1.27
CA THR A 255 2.99 9.58 2.37
C THR A 255 1.57 9.26 1.92
N GLU A 256 1.33 9.21 0.60
CA GLU A 256 0.02 9.00 -0.02
C GLU A 256 0.09 7.87 -1.07
N GLU A 257 -1.05 7.27 -1.41
CA GLU A 257 -1.14 6.31 -2.52
C GLU A 257 -0.97 6.97 -3.90
N TYR A 258 -0.54 6.19 -4.89
CA TYR A 258 -0.41 6.68 -6.27
C TYR A 258 -1.76 7.07 -6.85
N ARG A 259 -1.78 8.21 -7.56
CA ARG A 259 -2.96 8.69 -8.28
C ARG A 259 -2.84 8.31 -9.74
N TYR A 260 -3.83 7.58 -10.25
CA TYR A 260 -3.85 7.14 -11.64
C TYR A 260 -4.45 8.18 -12.58
N GLY A 261 -4.15 8.04 -13.87
CA GLY A 261 -4.65 8.91 -14.93
C GLY A 261 -3.55 9.71 -15.59
N PHE A 262 -3.91 10.90 -16.08
CA PHE A 262 -3.06 11.77 -16.89
C PHE A 262 -2.20 12.71 -16.04
N HIS A 263 -0.88 12.60 -16.18
CA HIS A 263 0.09 13.53 -15.60
C HIS A 263 0.51 14.58 -16.61
N GLY A 264 0.57 15.82 -16.16
CA GLY A 264 0.80 17.00 -17.00
C GLY A 264 -0.46 17.87 -17.13
N PRO A 265 -0.51 18.78 -18.11
CA PRO A 265 0.52 19.04 -19.12
C PRO A 265 1.82 19.60 -18.56
N PHE A 266 2.94 19.29 -19.20
CA PHE A 266 4.24 19.92 -18.97
C PHE A 266 4.99 20.06 -20.29
N ALA A 267 5.98 20.96 -20.36
CA ALA A 267 6.73 21.22 -21.58
C ALA A 267 8.24 21.29 -21.32
N LEU A 268 9.03 20.85 -22.29
CA LEU A 268 10.47 21.12 -22.36
C LEU A 268 10.70 22.30 -23.32
N VAL A 269 11.10 23.45 -22.80
CA VAL A 269 11.21 24.73 -23.52
C VAL A 269 12.66 25.09 -23.79
N PHE A 270 12.95 25.52 -25.02
CA PHE A 270 14.28 25.87 -25.49
C PHE A 270 14.37 27.39 -25.69
N THR A 271 15.35 28.02 -25.03
CA THR A 271 15.54 29.48 -25.05
C THR A 271 16.98 29.84 -25.42
N ASP A 272 17.23 31.14 -25.60
CA ASP A 272 18.57 31.70 -25.76
C ASP A 272 19.41 31.73 -24.46
N GLY A 273 18.90 31.10 -23.39
CA GLY A 273 19.52 31.08 -22.07
C GLY A 273 18.70 31.83 -21.01
N SER A 274 17.73 32.65 -21.43
CA SER A 274 16.75 33.25 -20.52
C SER A 274 15.83 32.18 -19.92
N THR A 275 15.61 32.23 -18.60
CA THR A 275 14.65 31.36 -17.91
C THR A 275 13.24 31.81 -18.25
N PRO A 276 12.38 30.94 -18.82
CA PRO A 276 10.99 31.28 -19.09
C PRO A 276 10.19 31.37 -17.79
N THR A 277 9.01 31.98 -17.88
CA THR A 277 7.96 31.91 -16.86
C THR A 277 6.89 30.91 -17.31
N ALA A 278 6.10 30.38 -16.37
CA ALA A 278 4.99 29.48 -16.73
C ALA A 278 3.99 30.12 -17.69
N SER A 279 3.77 31.44 -17.58
CA SER A 279 2.91 32.22 -18.49
C SER A 279 3.48 32.42 -19.91
N ASP A 280 4.76 32.12 -20.14
CA ASP A 280 5.34 32.19 -21.49
C ASP A 280 4.97 30.96 -22.35
N VAL A 281 4.35 29.94 -21.75
CA VAL A 281 3.99 28.67 -22.39
C VAL A 281 2.48 28.53 -22.44
N ASP A 282 1.93 28.39 -23.65
CA ASP A 282 0.50 28.21 -23.87
C ASP A 282 0.14 26.72 -23.70
N PHE A 283 -0.47 26.38 -22.57
CA PHE A 283 -1.05 25.05 -22.33
C PHE A 283 -2.54 24.97 -22.66
N ASP A 284 -3.19 26.08 -23.01
CA ASP A 284 -4.66 26.13 -23.22
C ASP A 284 -5.07 25.31 -24.44
N PHE A 285 -4.17 25.10 -25.42
CA PHE A 285 -4.47 24.25 -26.57
C PHE A 285 -4.72 22.77 -26.19
N PHE A 286 -4.28 22.30 -25.02
CA PHE A 286 -4.64 20.95 -24.54
C PHE A 286 -6.15 20.80 -24.36
N GLN A 287 -6.88 21.89 -24.09
CA GLN A 287 -8.34 21.90 -23.98
C GLN A 287 -9.03 21.50 -25.30
N ASP A 288 -8.38 21.73 -26.45
CA ASP A 288 -8.91 21.37 -27.77
C ASP A 288 -8.63 19.90 -28.14
N LEU A 289 -7.79 19.19 -27.37
CA LEU A 289 -7.41 17.80 -27.60
C LEU A 289 -8.41 16.82 -26.97
N THR A 290 -9.65 16.84 -27.46
CA THR A 290 -10.77 16.03 -26.92
C THR A 290 -10.55 14.51 -26.94
N ASP A 291 -9.56 14.02 -27.69
CA ASP A 291 -9.17 12.61 -27.79
C ASP A 291 -7.90 12.27 -27.00
N LEU A 292 -7.36 13.19 -26.20
CA LEU A 292 -6.22 12.95 -25.33
C LEU A 292 -6.64 12.10 -24.12
N THR A 293 -6.15 10.86 -24.07
CA THR A 293 -6.55 9.87 -23.06
C THR A 293 -6.38 10.39 -21.63
N GLY A 294 -7.49 10.45 -20.89
CA GLY A 294 -7.50 10.75 -19.45
C GLY A 294 -7.27 12.21 -19.06
N PHE A 295 -7.05 13.12 -20.01
CA PHE A 295 -6.96 14.55 -19.74
C PHE A 295 -8.37 15.11 -19.43
N VAL A 296 -8.49 15.86 -18.34
CA VAL A 296 -9.76 16.49 -17.93
C VAL A 296 -9.72 17.97 -18.28
N THR A 297 -10.65 18.41 -19.13
CA THR A 297 -10.72 19.80 -19.60
C THR A 297 -11.22 20.75 -18.51
N GLU A 298 -10.99 22.05 -18.66
CA GLU A 298 -11.54 23.07 -17.76
C GLU A 298 -13.07 23.07 -17.69
N ALA A 299 -13.75 22.74 -18.80
CA ALA A 299 -15.20 22.64 -18.84
C ALA A 299 -15.73 21.54 -17.92
N ASP A 300 -14.91 20.51 -17.68
CA ASP A 300 -15.25 19.35 -16.85
C ASP A 300 -14.82 19.52 -15.37
N ARG A 301 -14.19 20.65 -15.04
CA ARG A 301 -13.68 20.99 -13.69
C ARG A 301 -14.64 21.93 -12.94
N GLY A 302 -14.48 21.99 -11.62
CA GLY A 302 -15.14 22.95 -10.74
C GLY A 302 -14.14 23.72 -9.89
N THR A 303 -14.60 24.73 -9.15
CA THR A 303 -13.77 25.46 -8.19
C THR A 303 -14.46 25.56 -6.84
N TRP A 304 -13.69 25.78 -5.78
CA TRP A 304 -14.22 26.09 -4.46
C TRP A 304 -13.76 27.48 -4.04
N THR A 305 -14.70 28.34 -3.66
CA THR A 305 -14.44 29.70 -3.18
C THR A 305 -15.03 29.88 -1.79
N GLY A 306 -14.22 30.14 -0.77
CA GLY A 306 -14.69 30.31 0.60
C GLY A 306 -13.68 31.01 1.51
N GLY A 307 -14.08 31.28 2.75
CA GLY A 307 -13.25 31.96 3.75
C GLY A 307 -12.47 31.02 4.67
N ILE A 308 -11.64 31.59 5.54
CA ILE A 308 -10.98 30.88 6.64
C ILE A 308 -11.45 31.48 7.96
N VAL A 309 -11.79 30.61 8.91
CA VAL A 309 -12.15 30.98 10.28
C VAL A 309 -11.02 30.57 11.23
N ASP A 310 -10.19 31.54 11.60
CA ASP A 310 -9.12 31.38 12.59
C ASP A 310 -9.48 32.07 13.91
N LYS A 311 -10.27 31.39 14.73
CA LYS A 311 -10.77 31.95 16.01
C LYS A 311 -9.66 32.23 17.01
N ASN A 312 -8.57 31.48 16.93
CA ASN A 312 -7.50 31.47 17.91
C ASN A 312 -6.25 32.24 17.44
N GLY A 313 -6.27 32.81 16.23
CA GLY A 313 -5.15 33.55 15.66
C GLY A 313 -3.92 32.68 15.40
N VAL A 314 -4.14 31.40 15.09
CA VAL A 314 -3.10 30.38 14.87
C VAL A 314 -2.29 30.70 13.63
N LEU A 315 -2.92 31.20 12.57
CA LEU A 315 -2.26 31.51 11.31
C LEU A 315 -1.37 32.77 11.45
N GLY A 316 -1.82 33.77 12.20
CA GLY A 316 -1.08 35.02 12.38
C GLY A 316 -0.71 35.68 11.04
N ASN A 317 0.56 36.10 10.90
CA ASN A 317 1.11 36.70 9.66
C ASN A 317 2.00 35.71 8.87
N THR A 318 1.77 34.39 8.98
CA THR A 318 2.58 33.39 8.25
C THR A 318 2.10 33.22 6.81
N SER A 319 2.89 32.52 6.00
CA SER A 319 2.38 31.92 4.76
C SER A 319 1.24 30.96 5.09
N VAL A 320 0.17 30.99 4.29
CA VAL A 320 -0.97 30.09 4.42
C VAL A 320 -1.19 29.41 3.08
N VAL A 321 -1.23 28.08 3.09
CA VAL A 321 -1.54 27.26 1.93
C VAL A 321 -2.76 26.42 2.26
N VAL A 322 -3.69 26.31 1.32
CA VAL A 322 -4.77 25.34 1.40
C VAL A 322 -4.51 24.26 0.36
N GLY A 323 -4.26 23.04 0.84
CA GLY A 323 -4.15 21.85 -0.01
C GLY A 323 -5.50 21.16 -0.11
N PHE A 324 -5.80 20.59 -1.28
CA PHE A 324 -6.99 19.80 -1.54
C PHE A 324 -6.55 18.46 -2.08
N SER A 325 -6.90 17.37 -1.40
CA SER A 325 -6.53 16.04 -1.91
C SER A 325 -7.61 14.99 -1.69
N ASN A 326 -7.63 14.04 -2.61
CA ASN A 326 -8.34 12.77 -2.49
C ASN A 326 -7.50 11.67 -3.17
N ALA A 327 -8.09 10.48 -3.34
CA ALA A 327 -7.43 9.35 -3.99
C ALA A 327 -7.14 9.59 -5.49
N ASP A 328 -7.86 10.51 -6.14
CA ASP A 328 -7.78 10.74 -7.58
C ASP A 328 -6.91 11.92 -7.96
N ALA A 329 -6.88 12.99 -7.17
CA ALA A 329 -6.15 14.21 -7.49
C ALA A 329 -5.72 15.02 -6.25
N GLN A 330 -4.73 15.89 -6.46
CA GLN A 330 -4.28 16.88 -5.49
C GLN A 330 -4.18 18.28 -6.12
N TYR A 331 -4.45 19.31 -5.32
CA TYR A 331 -4.37 20.71 -5.70
C TYR A 331 -3.95 21.56 -4.50
N TRP A 332 -3.54 22.80 -4.74
CA TRP A 332 -3.25 23.74 -3.66
C TRP A 332 -3.38 25.19 -4.12
N VAL A 333 -3.51 26.08 -3.14
CA VAL A 333 -3.51 27.52 -3.36
C VAL A 333 -2.85 28.24 -2.19
N SER A 334 -2.00 29.21 -2.50
CA SER A 334 -1.48 30.17 -1.50
C SER A 334 -2.55 31.22 -1.22
N VAL A 335 -2.81 31.48 0.05
CA VAL A 335 -3.86 32.40 0.50
C VAL A 335 -3.25 33.76 0.81
N ASP A 336 -3.55 34.75 -0.04
CA ASP A 336 -3.03 36.13 0.09
C ASP A 336 -3.60 36.87 1.32
N SER A 337 -4.82 36.54 1.72
CA SER A 337 -5.49 37.14 2.87
C SER A 337 -6.40 36.13 3.55
N THR A 338 -6.24 35.97 4.87
CA THR A 338 -7.11 35.09 5.69
C THR A 338 -8.46 35.74 6.03
N THR A 339 -8.65 37.03 5.69
CA THR A 339 -9.90 37.76 5.96
C THR A 339 -10.81 37.86 4.73
N GLU A 340 -10.30 37.56 3.54
CA GLU A 340 -11.06 37.56 2.29
C GLU A 340 -11.24 36.12 1.80
N PRO A 341 -12.29 35.82 1.04
CA PRO A 341 -12.44 34.51 0.41
C PRO A 341 -11.29 34.24 -0.58
N PHE A 342 -10.82 33.00 -0.60
CA PHE A 342 -9.87 32.52 -1.61
C PHE A 342 -10.57 31.54 -2.55
N THR A 343 -9.98 31.29 -3.73
CA THR A 343 -10.52 30.35 -4.72
C THR A 343 -9.49 29.28 -5.02
N SER A 344 -9.90 28.01 -5.00
CA SER A 344 -9.07 26.88 -5.41
C SER A 344 -8.69 26.97 -6.89
N PRO A 345 -7.67 26.23 -7.35
CA PRO A 345 -7.51 25.93 -8.78
C PRO A 345 -8.76 25.24 -9.36
N ALA A 346 -8.80 25.09 -10.68
CA ALA A 346 -9.81 24.28 -11.34
C ALA A 346 -9.57 22.78 -11.04
N MET A 347 -10.47 22.17 -10.27
CA MET A 347 -10.33 20.83 -9.73
C MET A 347 -11.24 19.85 -10.49
N ILE A 348 -10.79 18.61 -10.63
CA ILE A 348 -11.67 17.51 -11.07
C ILE A 348 -12.83 17.38 -10.06
N ALA A 349 -14.03 17.05 -10.55
CA ALA A 349 -15.18 16.86 -9.67
C ALA A 349 -14.94 15.68 -8.71
N GLY A 350 -15.32 15.85 -7.44
CA GLY A 350 -15.09 14.84 -6.41
C GLY A 350 -15.20 15.40 -5.00
N SER A 351 -15.07 14.52 -4.01
CA SER A 351 -14.91 14.91 -2.61
C SER A 351 -13.43 15.02 -2.28
N TYR A 352 -13.02 16.11 -1.64
CA TYR A 352 -11.63 16.41 -1.29
C TYR A 352 -11.52 16.74 0.20
N ASN A 353 -10.41 16.37 0.81
CA ASN A 353 -10.00 16.96 2.08
C ASN A 353 -9.28 18.27 1.81
N ALA A 354 -9.83 19.38 2.31
CA ALA A 354 -9.21 20.69 2.30
C ALA A 354 -8.41 20.87 3.60
N THR A 355 -7.08 20.85 3.48
CA THR A 355 -6.14 20.98 4.60
C THR A 355 -5.55 22.37 4.62
N ILE A 356 -5.71 23.10 5.73
CA ILE A 356 -5.07 24.40 5.93
C ILE A 356 -3.69 24.15 6.51
N TYR A 357 -2.68 24.78 5.90
CA TYR A 357 -1.31 24.77 6.37
C TYR A 357 -0.89 26.16 6.84
N ARG A 358 -0.35 26.22 8.06
CA ARG A 358 0.41 27.37 8.56
C ARG A 358 1.87 27.14 8.19
N ASN A 359 2.38 27.86 7.20
CA ASN A 359 3.61 27.49 6.52
C ASN A 359 3.54 26.04 6.00
N GLN A 360 4.14 25.06 6.67
CA GLN A 360 4.03 23.64 6.34
C GLN A 360 3.30 22.80 7.40
N LEU A 361 2.87 23.42 8.52
CA LEU A 361 2.15 22.75 9.60
C LEU A 361 0.68 22.53 9.22
N PRO A 362 0.18 21.29 9.14
CA PRO A 362 -1.26 21.06 8.99
C PRO A 362 -2.00 21.50 10.26
N VAL A 363 -2.89 22.49 10.14
CA VAL A 363 -3.64 23.08 11.27
C VAL A 363 -5.14 22.78 11.25
N SER A 364 -5.66 22.24 10.15
CA SER A 364 -6.98 21.61 10.07
C SER A 364 -7.12 20.84 8.77
N SER A 365 -8.07 19.90 8.72
CA SER A 365 -8.47 19.22 7.49
C SER A 365 -9.98 18.96 7.54
N GLU A 366 -10.71 19.41 6.52
CA GLU A 366 -12.17 19.31 6.45
C GLU A 366 -12.61 18.85 5.05
N PRO A 367 -13.64 18.01 4.93
CA PRO A 367 -14.12 17.57 3.63
C PRO A 367 -14.88 18.68 2.89
N ILE A 368 -14.64 18.80 1.59
CA ILE A 368 -15.38 19.65 0.65
C ILE A 368 -15.81 18.84 -0.57
N THR A 369 -16.74 19.38 -1.36
CA THR A 369 -17.18 18.75 -2.62
C THR A 369 -17.03 19.71 -3.78
N ILE A 370 -16.43 19.22 -4.86
CA ILE A 370 -16.31 19.90 -6.15
C ILE A 370 -17.30 19.30 -7.15
N LYS A 371 -17.98 20.16 -7.91
CA LYS A 371 -18.87 19.75 -9.02
C LYS A 371 -18.43 20.41 -10.32
N THR A 372 -18.48 19.65 -11.41
CA THR A 372 -18.21 20.09 -12.77
C THR A 372 -19.00 21.35 -13.14
N GLY A 373 -18.32 22.31 -13.76
CA GLY A 373 -18.89 23.53 -14.33
C GLY A 373 -19.45 24.51 -13.30
N ALA A 374 -19.14 24.34 -12.03
CA ALA A 374 -19.69 25.17 -10.96
C ALA A 374 -18.61 25.58 -9.95
N THR A 375 -18.82 26.75 -9.35
CA THR A 375 -18.11 27.21 -8.17
C THR A 375 -18.92 26.82 -6.93
N GLN A 376 -18.30 26.11 -6.00
CA GLN A 376 -18.86 25.73 -4.71
C GLN A 376 -18.25 26.57 -3.59
N GLY A 377 -18.76 26.42 -2.38
CA GLY A 377 -18.17 27.06 -1.20
C GLY A 377 -18.62 28.50 -0.95
N GLU A 378 -19.39 29.12 -1.85
CA GLU A 378 -19.89 30.49 -1.64
C GLU A 378 -20.61 30.59 -0.28
N ALA A 379 -20.15 31.51 0.57
CA ALA A 379 -20.56 31.70 1.97
C ALA A 379 -20.21 30.57 2.97
N GLN A 380 -19.34 29.63 2.60
CA GLN A 380 -18.73 28.64 3.51
C GLN A 380 -17.35 29.12 3.99
N SER A 381 -16.83 28.47 5.03
CA SER A 381 -15.47 28.72 5.51
C SER A 381 -14.85 27.47 6.10
N LEU A 382 -13.55 27.29 5.87
CA LEU A 382 -12.75 26.27 6.53
C LEU A 382 -12.34 26.75 7.92
N THR A 383 -12.44 25.90 8.94
CA THR A 383 -12.10 26.29 10.30
C THR A 383 -10.70 25.82 10.67
N VAL A 384 -9.90 26.69 11.29
CA VAL A 384 -8.64 26.27 11.92
C VAL A 384 -8.97 25.59 13.24
N THR A 385 -8.57 24.33 13.38
CA THR A 385 -8.90 23.47 14.54
C THR A 385 -7.71 23.26 15.48
N HIS A 386 -6.48 23.41 14.98
CA HIS A 386 -5.29 23.38 15.80
C HIS A 386 -5.29 24.53 16.81
N GLU A 387 -4.85 24.27 18.04
CA GLU A 387 -4.76 25.28 19.09
C GLU A 387 -3.31 25.47 19.51
N LEU A 388 -2.76 26.66 19.25
CA LEU A 388 -1.47 27.04 19.80
C LEU A 388 -1.61 27.37 21.28
N VAL A 389 -0.77 26.77 22.12
CA VAL A 389 -0.72 27.17 23.52
C VAL A 389 -0.11 28.56 23.63
N ALA A 390 -0.93 29.54 24.05
CA ALA A 390 -0.53 30.94 24.10
C ALA A 390 0.59 31.23 25.11
N LYS A 391 0.68 30.43 26.19
CA LYS A 391 1.67 30.58 27.28
C LYS A 391 2.17 29.22 27.76
N PRO A 392 3.01 28.52 26.98
CA PRO A 392 3.66 27.32 27.47
C PRO A 392 4.61 27.68 28.63
N VAL A 393 4.99 26.69 29.43
CA VAL A 393 6.07 26.86 30.43
C VAL A 393 7.35 27.26 29.72
N TRP A 394 7.59 26.62 28.57
CA TRP A 394 8.61 26.99 27.59
C TRP A 394 8.30 26.33 26.25
N ARG A 395 8.88 26.88 25.19
CA ARG A 395 8.86 26.34 23.83
C ARG A 395 10.28 26.41 23.26
N ILE A 396 10.64 25.42 22.45
CA ILE A 396 11.86 25.36 21.63
C ILE A 396 11.38 25.18 20.18
N GLY A 397 11.79 26.09 19.29
CA GLY A 397 11.29 26.15 17.92
C GLY A 397 9.97 26.90 17.80
N GLU A 398 9.42 26.93 16.59
CA GLU A 398 8.14 27.55 16.26
C GLU A 398 7.25 26.52 15.57
N TRP A 399 5.95 26.51 15.89
CA TRP A 399 4.99 25.60 15.27
C TRP A 399 4.66 26.04 13.84
N ASP A 400 5.50 25.70 12.88
CA ASP A 400 5.37 26.10 11.46
C ASP A 400 5.55 24.94 10.47
N GLY A 401 5.76 23.73 10.98
CA GLY A 401 5.84 22.52 10.18
C GLY A 401 7.24 22.23 9.66
N THR A 402 8.24 23.03 10.05
CA THR A 402 9.58 22.98 9.50
C THR A 402 10.63 22.98 10.61
N PRO A 403 11.84 22.45 10.36
CA PRO A 403 12.95 22.59 11.30
C PRO A 403 13.60 23.98 11.31
N ASP A 404 13.00 24.98 10.67
CA ASP A 404 13.67 26.27 10.45
C ASP A 404 14.06 26.94 11.77
N GLY A 405 15.27 27.50 11.79
CA GLY A 405 15.85 28.10 12.99
C GLY A 405 16.59 27.12 13.90
N PHE A 406 16.49 25.80 13.70
CA PHE A 406 17.35 24.82 14.36
C PHE A 406 18.73 24.65 13.69
N LEU A 407 19.67 24.07 14.43
CA LEU A 407 21.03 23.78 13.97
C LEU A 407 20.99 22.93 12.69
N ASN A 408 21.69 23.40 11.66
CA ASN A 408 21.85 22.79 10.33
C ASN A 408 20.58 22.75 9.43
N ALA A 409 19.44 23.29 9.87
CA ALA A 409 18.22 23.32 9.05
C ALA A 409 18.42 24.09 7.74
N ASP A 410 19.18 25.19 7.76
CA ASP A 410 19.49 26.04 6.61
C ASP A 410 20.32 25.34 5.52
N LYS A 411 20.97 24.22 5.86
CA LYS A 411 21.91 23.50 4.98
C LYS A 411 21.33 22.20 4.43
N ILE A 412 20.44 21.53 5.18
CA ILE A 412 20.08 20.13 4.93
C ILE A 412 19.49 19.87 3.55
N HIS A 413 18.76 20.84 3.00
CA HIS A 413 18.15 20.75 1.67
C HIS A 413 19.15 20.66 0.52
N THR A 414 20.43 20.96 0.77
CA THR A 414 21.48 21.01 -0.28
C THR A 414 22.72 20.18 0.05
N MET A 415 22.75 19.48 1.18
CA MET A 415 23.89 18.64 1.54
C MET A 415 23.53 17.58 2.58
N HIS A 416 24.32 16.51 2.60
CA HIS A 416 24.16 15.37 3.51
C HIS A 416 24.47 15.76 4.96
N PRO A 417 23.85 15.14 5.99
CA PRO A 417 24.23 15.33 7.39
C PRO A 417 25.72 15.16 7.71
N SER A 418 26.46 14.38 6.91
CA SER A 418 27.90 14.15 7.07
C SER A 418 28.80 15.18 6.39
N ASP A 419 28.24 16.15 5.68
CA ASP A 419 29.01 17.13 4.91
C ASP A 419 29.96 17.93 5.82
N SER A 420 31.18 18.20 5.34
CA SER A 420 32.18 18.95 6.13
C SER A 420 31.78 20.39 6.45
N ARG A 421 30.74 20.92 5.79
CA ARG A 421 30.16 22.26 6.04
C ARG A 421 29.04 22.26 7.10
N MET A 422 28.57 21.08 7.52
CA MET A 422 27.61 20.96 8.61
C MET A 422 28.28 21.30 9.95
N GLU A 423 27.55 21.99 10.83
CA GLU A 423 27.97 22.09 12.23
C GLU A 423 27.89 20.71 12.88
N ALA A 424 28.73 20.45 13.88
CA ALA A 424 28.85 19.12 14.47
C ALA A 424 27.55 18.65 15.14
N TRP A 425 27.07 17.47 14.74
CA TRP A 425 25.98 16.76 15.41
C TRP A 425 26.51 16.08 16.67
N THR A 426 26.33 16.71 17.84
CA THR A 426 26.71 16.10 19.13
C THR A 426 25.48 15.92 20.02
N PRO A 427 25.47 14.91 20.90
CA PRO A 427 24.50 14.87 22.00
C PRO A 427 24.45 16.23 22.69
N LEU A 428 23.24 16.76 22.86
CA LEU A 428 23.02 18.12 23.30
C LEU A 428 22.54 18.14 24.76
N ASN A 429 23.06 19.09 25.53
CA ASN A 429 22.55 19.44 26.85
C ASN A 429 22.02 20.89 26.80
N PHE A 430 20.76 21.04 26.42
CA PHE A 430 20.08 22.32 26.18
C PHE A 430 19.49 22.88 27.48
N THR A 431 19.66 24.17 27.73
CA THR A 431 19.12 24.85 28.92
C THR A 431 18.13 25.93 28.50
N VAL A 432 16.85 25.68 28.78
CA VAL A 432 15.73 26.59 28.49
C VAL A 432 15.98 27.96 29.12
N GLY A 433 15.79 29.02 28.32
CA GLY A 433 15.98 30.42 28.74
C GLY A 433 17.44 30.87 28.76
N THR A 434 18.40 29.99 28.43
CA THR A 434 19.82 30.34 28.28
C THR A 434 20.30 30.06 26.86
N ASP A 435 20.07 28.84 26.37
CA ASP A 435 20.47 28.42 25.03
C ASP A 435 19.46 28.92 23.99
N LYS A 436 19.95 29.19 22.79
CA LYS A 436 19.13 29.63 21.64
C LYS A 436 18.68 28.42 20.84
N ASP A 437 17.49 28.47 20.26
CA ASP A 437 16.95 27.40 19.42
C ASP A 437 17.90 26.98 18.29
N SER A 438 18.70 27.92 17.77
CA SER A 438 19.73 27.65 16.76
C SER A 438 20.85 26.70 17.18
N VAL A 439 20.95 26.29 18.44
CA VAL A 439 21.85 25.22 18.89
C VAL A 439 21.15 23.87 19.07
N PHE A 440 19.82 23.84 19.03
CA PHE A 440 19.04 22.61 19.06
C PHE A 440 19.12 21.91 17.70
N PRO A 441 19.43 20.61 17.60
CA PRO A 441 19.58 19.94 16.31
C PRO A 441 18.24 19.80 15.60
N MET A 442 18.19 20.12 14.31
CA MET A 442 16.97 19.92 13.52
C MET A 442 16.53 18.44 13.45
N VAL A 443 17.46 17.51 13.60
CA VAL A 443 17.22 16.06 13.55
C VAL A 443 18.02 15.35 14.62
N MET A 444 17.41 14.33 15.21
CA MET A 444 18.06 13.41 16.14
C MET A 444 18.17 12.03 15.51
N PHE A 445 19.39 11.52 15.40
CA PHE A 445 19.72 10.17 14.94
C PHE A 445 20.17 9.32 16.13
N ARG A 446 19.60 8.11 16.23
CA ARG A 446 19.91 7.15 17.31
C ARG A 446 21.41 6.84 17.42
N ALA A 447 22.12 6.80 16.30
CA ALA A 447 23.54 6.45 16.26
C ALA A 447 24.50 7.65 16.17
N VAL A 448 24.04 8.89 16.30
CA VAL A 448 24.89 10.09 16.14
C VAL A 448 24.82 11.03 17.34
N ASN A 449 23.63 11.55 17.65
CA ASN A 449 23.42 12.62 18.63
C ASN A 449 22.36 12.27 19.69
N ASP A 450 22.08 10.99 19.88
CA ASP A 450 21.29 10.45 21.00
C ASP A 450 22.16 10.27 22.26
N PRO A 451 21.72 10.72 23.45
CA PRO A 451 20.47 11.43 23.77
C PRO A 451 20.56 12.96 23.70
N ILE A 452 19.38 13.61 23.68
CA ILE A 452 19.23 15.04 23.94
C ILE A 452 18.71 15.23 25.37
N THR A 453 19.37 16.09 26.15
CA THR A 453 18.92 16.51 27.48
C THR A 453 18.47 17.96 27.44
N ILE A 454 17.28 18.25 27.98
CA ILE A 454 16.68 19.58 28.11
C ILE A 454 16.54 19.91 29.59
N ASN A 455 17.27 20.90 30.08
CA ASN A 455 17.18 21.42 31.44
C ASN A 455 16.31 22.66 31.50
N PHE A 456 15.51 22.77 32.55
CA PHE A 456 14.64 23.92 32.79
C PHE A 456 14.38 24.06 34.28
N ALA A 457 13.98 25.25 34.71
CA ALA A 457 13.58 25.50 36.09
C ALA A 457 12.06 25.66 36.19
N LEU A 458 11.46 25.08 37.23
CA LEU A 458 10.05 25.27 37.55
C LEU A 458 9.89 26.00 38.89
N THR A 459 8.90 26.90 38.97
CA THR A 459 8.43 27.42 40.27
C THR A 459 7.68 26.34 41.04
N ALA A 460 7.47 26.53 42.35
CA ALA A 460 6.64 25.62 43.17
C ALA A 460 5.23 25.40 42.57
N GLU A 461 4.59 26.46 42.07
CA GLU A 461 3.29 26.37 41.40
C GLU A 461 3.38 25.54 40.11
N GLN A 462 4.45 25.71 39.34
CA GLN A 462 4.61 24.99 38.08
C GLN A 462 4.85 23.49 38.30
N ALA A 463 5.70 23.13 39.27
CA ALA A 463 6.00 21.73 39.61
C ALA A 463 4.81 21.01 40.28
N GLY A 464 3.89 21.75 40.89
CA GLY A 464 2.72 21.21 41.59
C GLY A 464 1.58 20.70 40.69
N ALA A 465 1.71 20.76 39.36
CA ALA A 465 0.66 20.39 38.42
C ALA A 465 1.15 19.43 37.34
N ASP A 466 0.24 18.56 36.87
CA ASP A 466 0.50 17.67 35.74
C ASP A 466 0.78 18.50 34.48
N ARG A 467 1.63 17.98 33.60
CA ARG A 467 2.08 18.66 32.38
C ARG A 467 1.98 17.74 31.18
N THR A 468 1.91 18.36 30.01
CA THR A 468 2.06 17.65 28.73
C THR A 468 3.30 18.21 28.03
N LEU A 469 4.20 17.34 27.60
CA LEU A 469 5.23 17.70 26.62
C LEU A 469 4.67 17.40 25.24
N LYS A 470 4.55 18.43 24.40
CA LYS A 470 4.17 18.29 22.98
C LYS A 470 5.42 18.33 22.11
N VAL A 471 5.49 17.45 21.11
CA VAL A 471 6.62 17.32 20.19
C VAL A 471 6.10 17.20 18.76
N GLY A 472 6.46 18.16 17.91
CA GLY A 472 6.14 18.19 16.48
C GLY A 472 7.22 17.52 15.67
N ILE A 473 6.82 16.55 14.84
CA ILE A 473 7.75 15.76 14.02
C ILE A 473 7.26 15.78 12.58
N PRO A 474 7.83 16.63 11.72
CA PRO A 474 7.54 16.66 10.28
C PRO A 474 7.90 15.37 9.56
N LEU A 475 8.98 14.71 10.00
CA LEU A 475 9.52 13.52 9.37
C LEU A 475 10.13 12.58 10.41
N SER A 476 9.81 11.30 10.31
CA SER A 476 10.52 10.24 11.02
C SER A 476 10.93 9.13 10.04
N GLN A 477 12.04 8.46 10.35
CA GLN A 477 12.65 7.46 9.48
C GLN A 477 13.09 6.21 10.24
N ASN A 478 13.15 5.09 9.52
CA ASN A 478 13.57 3.79 10.04
C ASN A 478 12.85 3.44 11.36
N ASN A 479 11.52 3.65 11.39
CA ASN A 479 10.65 3.38 12.54
C ASN A 479 11.04 4.17 13.82
N GLY A 480 11.73 5.30 13.65
CA GLY A 480 12.16 6.20 14.72
C GLY A 480 10.99 6.91 15.41
N ARG A 481 11.09 7.07 16.73
CA ARG A 481 10.23 7.91 17.57
C ARG A 481 10.92 8.24 18.90
N CYS A 482 10.49 9.30 19.57
CA CYS A 482 11.09 9.73 20.83
C CYS A 482 10.54 8.92 22.02
N SER A 483 11.45 8.39 22.83
CA SER A 483 11.21 8.07 24.23
C SER A 483 11.55 9.30 25.09
N VAL A 484 10.79 9.52 26.15
CA VAL A 484 10.92 10.72 27.01
C VAL A 484 11.02 10.29 28.47
N THR A 485 12.07 10.73 29.15
CA THR A 485 12.25 10.59 30.59
C THR A 485 12.30 11.98 31.24
N VAL A 486 11.48 12.22 32.25
CA VAL A 486 11.44 13.47 33.02
C VAL A 486 11.90 13.19 34.44
N ASN A 487 13.07 13.73 34.81
CA ASN A 487 13.75 13.39 36.05
C ASN A 487 13.88 11.86 36.25
N ALA A 488 13.01 11.26 37.08
CA ALA A 488 12.96 9.81 37.34
C ALA A 488 11.75 9.10 36.71
N PHE A 489 10.84 9.84 36.07
CA PHE A 489 9.65 9.31 35.39
C PHE A 489 9.94 9.01 33.93
N SER A 490 9.49 7.86 33.43
CA SER A 490 9.56 7.52 32.00
C SER A 490 8.16 7.53 31.40
N ALA A 491 7.96 8.34 30.35
CA ALA A 491 6.70 8.41 29.65
C ALA A 491 6.50 7.21 28.72
N LYS A 492 5.24 6.88 28.41
CA LYS A 492 4.90 5.85 27.43
C LYS A 492 5.44 6.25 26.05
N VAL A 493 6.04 5.29 25.36
CA VAL A 493 6.56 5.47 24.00
C VAL A 493 5.42 5.39 22.98
N PRO A 494 5.28 6.36 22.06
CA PRO A 494 4.24 6.34 21.03
C PRO A 494 4.55 5.35 19.90
N THR A 495 3.56 5.07 19.06
CA THR A 495 3.75 4.35 17.78
C THR A 495 4.50 5.23 16.79
N SER A 496 5.27 4.63 15.87
CA SER A 496 5.96 5.38 14.82
C SER A 496 5.02 5.74 13.67
N SER A 497 5.21 6.92 13.08
CA SER A 497 4.60 7.36 11.81
C SER A 497 5.63 7.40 10.67
N SER A 498 6.78 6.72 10.82
CA SER A 498 7.92 6.78 9.91
C SER A 498 7.55 6.52 8.46
N VAL A 499 8.11 7.33 7.56
CA VAL A 499 8.11 7.00 6.13
C VAL A 499 8.94 5.75 5.89
N LYS A 500 8.65 5.02 4.80
CA LYS A 500 9.32 3.76 4.46
C LYS A 500 10.68 3.93 3.79
N THR A 501 11.01 5.15 3.35
CA THR A 501 12.25 5.45 2.60
C THR A 501 13.13 6.47 3.30
N ARG A 502 14.36 6.66 2.80
CA ARG A 502 15.25 7.73 3.25
C ARG A 502 14.64 9.13 3.03
N GLY A 503 14.93 10.10 3.90
CA GLY A 503 14.44 11.47 3.80
C GLY A 503 15.53 12.50 4.09
N VAL A 504 15.92 12.66 5.36
CA VAL A 504 16.84 13.72 5.81
C VAL A 504 18.21 13.65 5.14
N THR A 505 18.74 12.45 4.87
CA THR A 505 20.01 12.26 4.13
C THR A 505 19.92 12.62 2.66
N ARG A 506 18.71 12.87 2.15
CA ARG A 506 18.40 13.29 0.78
C ARG A 506 17.80 14.70 0.74
N GLY A 507 17.99 15.49 1.81
CA GLY A 507 17.54 16.88 1.88
C GLY A 507 16.03 17.05 2.00
N VAL A 508 15.31 16.00 2.41
CA VAL A 508 13.87 16.05 2.70
C VAL A 508 13.66 16.15 4.20
N THR A 509 12.83 17.10 4.63
CA THR A 509 12.49 17.33 6.04
C THR A 509 11.01 17.11 6.33
N VAL A 510 10.20 16.82 5.32
CA VAL A 510 8.74 16.66 5.41
C VAL A 510 8.36 15.23 5.05
N GLY A 511 7.42 14.67 5.80
CA GLY A 511 6.79 13.38 5.56
C GLY A 511 5.44 13.33 6.28
N ASN A 512 5.19 12.23 7.01
CA ASN A 512 3.99 12.11 7.84
C ASN A 512 4.13 12.96 9.11
N TYR A 513 3.69 14.22 9.04
CA TYR A 513 3.71 15.10 10.20
C TYR A 513 2.90 14.48 11.35
N VAL A 514 3.51 14.36 12.53
CA VAL A 514 2.86 13.84 13.74
C VAL A 514 3.10 14.74 14.94
N PHE A 515 2.07 14.89 15.77
CA PHE A 515 2.17 15.48 17.09
C PHE A 515 2.22 14.36 18.13
N TYR A 516 3.34 14.26 18.86
CA TYR A 516 3.41 13.41 20.04
C TYR A 516 3.13 14.22 21.30
N GLU A 517 2.21 13.71 22.12
CA GLU A 517 1.90 14.28 23.44
C GLU A 517 2.29 13.28 24.53
N TYR A 518 3.17 13.72 25.42
CA TYR A 518 3.61 12.94 26.58
C TYR A 518 2.99 13.52 27.84
N ALA A 519 2.02 12.81 28.40
CA ALA A 519 1.45 13.13 29.70
C ALA A 519 2.48 12.84 30.81
N ILE A 520 2.79 13.87 31.61
CA ILE A 520 3.80 13.81 32.66
C ILE A 520 3.15 14.20 33.99
N PRO A 521 3.09 13.28 34.98
CA PRO A 521 2.46 13.58 36.25
C PRO A 521 3.28 14.58 37.04
N LYS A 522 2.64 15.38 37.89
CA LYS A 522 3.29 16.34 38.80
C LYS A 522 4.37 15.72 39.67
N THR A 523 4.23 14.43 40.01
CA THR A 523 5.20 13.66 40.79
C THR A 523 6.54 13.47 40.08
N ALA A 524 6.59 13.68 38.76
CA ALA A 524 7.82 13.68 37.98
C ALA A 524 8.62 14.99 38.15
N PHE A 525 8.03 16.08 38.62
CA PHE A 525 8.64 17.40 38.70
C PHE A 525 9.08 17.78 40.12
N ILE A 526 10.09 18.64 40.22
CA ILE A 526 10.52 19.28 41.47
C ILE A 526 10.56 20.80 41.31
N GLU A 527 10.47 21.54 42.41
CA GLU A 527 10.76 22.97 42.39
C GLU A 527 12.25 23.20 42.10
N GLY A 528 12.56 24.17 41.24
CA GLY A 528 13.91 24.43 40.77
C GLY A 528 14.27 23.59 39.54
N ALA A 529 15.49 23.03 39.52
CA ALA A 529 16.05 22.40 38.32
C ALA A 529 15.40 21.05 37.99
N ASN A 530 14.90 20.92 36.76
CA ASN A 530 14.34 19.71 36.19
C ASN A 530 15.07 19.37 34.89
N LYS A 531 14.99 18.11 34.47
CA LYS A 531 15.49 17.68 33.15
C LYS A 531 14.52 16.76 32.44
N ILE A 532 14.45 16.91 31.12
CA ILE A 532 13.91 15.94 30.18
C ILE A 532 15.07 15.32 29.42
N VAL A 533 15.11 14.00 29.33
CA VAL A 533 16.01 13.26 28.45
C VAL A 533 15.16 12.64 27.35
N MET A 534 15.46 12.98 26.11
CA MET A 534 14.87 12.35 24.93
C MET A 534 15.89 11.41 24.31
N SER A 535 15.42 10.24 23.89
CA SER A 535 16.19 9.23 23.15
C SER A 535 15.35 8.66 22.02
N ILE A 536 15.99 8.20 20.94
CA ILE A 536 15.31 7.55 19.83
C ILE A 536 15.17 6.06 20.11
N VAL A 537 13.96 5.57 19.93
CA VAL A 537 13.68 4.14 19.89
C VAL A 537 13.24 3.74 18.48
N SER A 538 13.60 2.52 18.07
CA SER A 538 13.15 1.91 16.83
C SER A 538 12.98 0.40 17.01
N GLY A 539 12.01 -0.19 16.30
CA GLY A 539 11.91 -1.66 16.19
C GLY A 539 12.89 -2.23 15.17
N ASN A 540 13.55 -1.38 14.39
CA ASN A 540 14.51 -1.75 13.36
C ASN A 540 15.93 -1.62 13.92
N GLU A 541 16.88 -2.40 13.39
CA GLU A 541 18.30 -2.25 13.69
C GLU A 541 18.96 -1.13 12.87
N ASP A 542 20.10 -0.60 13.35
CA ASP A 542 20.88 0.45 12.66
C ASP A 542 22.02 -0.13 11.80
N SER A 543 21.75 -1.21 11.08
CA SER A 543 22.77 -1.97 10.33
C SER A 543 23.30 -1.24 9.08
N LEU A 544 22.57 -0.23 8.58
CA LEU A 544 22.89 0.50 7.35
C LEU A 544 23.82 1.71 7.56
N GLY A 545 24.30 1.93 8.79
CA GLY A 545 25.22 3.01 9.14
C GLY A 545 24.55 4.16 9.90
N LYS A 546 25.39 4.99 10.54
CA LYS A 546 24.91 5.95 11.56
C LYS A 546 23.92 7.00 11.04
N TRP A 547 24.04 7.43 9.79
CA TRP A 547 23.15 8.42 9.16
C TRP A 547 21.83 7.82 8.68
N LEU A 548 21.78 6.48 8.58
CA LEU A 548 20.58 5.71 8.28
C LEU A 548 19.95 5.08 9.53
N SER A 549 20.47 5.42 10.70
CA SER A 549 19.85 5.03 11.95
C SER A 549 18.46 5.65 12.10
N ALA A 550 17.65 5.05 12.97
CA ALA A 550 16.38 5.62 13.38
C ALA A 550 16.50 7.10 13.72
N SER A 551 15.62 7.92 13.16
CA SER A 551 15.72 9.38 13.30
C SER A 551 14.37 10.09 13.24
N VAL A 552 14.36 11.29 13.81
CA VAL A 552 13.21 12.20 13.80
C VAL A 552 13.70 13.62 13.54
N VAL A 553 13.02 14.32 12.62
CA VAL A 553 13.14 15.76 12.40
C VAL A 553 12.19 16.47 13.36
N PHE A 554 12.62 17.58 13.96
CA PHE A 554 11.80 18.39 14.85
C PHE A 554 11.23 19.61 14.14
N ASP A 555 9.98 19.95 14.47
CA ASP A 555 9.35 21.25 14.18
C ASP A 555 9.46 22.15 15.42
N ALA A 556 8.73 21.77 16.48
CA ALA A 556 8.80 22.44 17.77
C ALA A 556 8.52 21.48 18.92
N LEU A 557 8.94 21.90 20.12
CA LEU A 557 8.66 21.20 21.37
C LEU A 557 8.21 22.20 22.43
N GLU A 558 7.20 21.86 23.22
CA GLU A 558 6.74 22.72 24.31
C GLU A 558 6.24 21.93 25.51
N LEU A 559 6.48 22.47 26.71
CA LEU A 559 5.92 21.95 27.95
C LEU A 559 4.76 22.84 28.39
N VAL A 560 3.58 22.25 28.56
CA VAL A 560 2.36 22.98 28.84
C VAL A 560 1.68 22.46 30.10
N LEU A 561 0.88 23.30 30.77
CA LEU A 561 -0.08 22.81 31.76
C LEU A 561 -1.01 21.81 31.08
N VAL A 562 -1.41 20.74 31.76
CA VAL A 562 -2.55 19.95 31.27
C VAL A 562 -3.74 20.90 31.17
N SER A 563 -4.07 21.32 29.95
CA SER A 563 -5.36 21.92 29.66
C SER A 563 -6.40 20.87 30.02
N ALA A 564 -7.37 21.24 30.86
CA ALA A 564 -8.44 20.36 31.28
C ALA A 564 -9.35 20.03 30.08
N THR A 565 -8.90 19.12 29.23
CA THR A 565 -9.77 18.26 28.43
C THR A 565 -9.80 16.92 29.17
N LEU A 566 -10.68 16.91 30.18
CA LEU A 566 -11.20 15.80 30.98
C LEU A 566 -10.48 14.42 30.88
N LEU A 567 -9.44 14.21 31.69
CA LEU A 567 -9.09 12.86 32.18
C LEU A 567 -9.07 12.90 33.72
N LEU A 568 -10.19 12.52 34.31
CA LEU A 568 -10.31 12.22 35.74
C LEU A 568 -10.45 10.71 35.91
N THR A 569 -9.36 9.96 35.81
CA THR A 569 -9.30 8.58 36.31
C THR A 569 -9.16 8.61 37.83
N SER A 570 -10.29 8.61 38.55
CA SER A 570 -10.31 8.23 39.96
C SER A 570 -10.47 6.72 40.05
N GLY A 571 -9.38 6.02 40.40
CA GLY A 571 -9.42 4.61 40.76
C GLY A 571 -10.26 4.40 42.02
N PHE A 572 -11.51 4.00 41.82
CA PHE A 572 -12.30 3.30 42.82
C PHE A 572 -12.31 1.83 42.42
N LEU A 573 -11.48 1.01 43.10
CA LEU A 573 -11.71 -0.43 43.15
C LEU A 573 -12.98 -0.65 43.96
N ILE A 574 -14.13 -0.67 43.27
CA ILE A 574 -15.37 -1.23 43.81
C ILE A 574 -15.25 -2.74 43.58
N SER A 575 -15.25 -3.52 44.66
CA SER A 575 -15.56 -4.95 44.56
C SER A 575 -17.01 -5.09 44.10
N THR A 576 -17.23 -5.09 42.79
CA THR A 576 -18.52 -5.35 42.17
C THR A 576 -18.78 -6.84 42.24
N HIS A 577 -19.78 -7.23 43.03
CA HIS A 577 -20.41 -8.55 42.89
C HIS A 577 -21.30 -8.49 41.65
N ALA A 578 -21.51 -9.60 40.95
CA ALA A 578 -22.48 -9.66 39.86
C ALA A 578 -23.85 -9.13 40.33
N ALA A 579 -24.37 -8.10 39.65
CA ALA A 579 -25.71 -7.60 39.96
C ALA A 579 -26.74 -8.68 39.61
N THR A 580 -27.68 -8.96 40.51
CA THR A 580 -28.67 -10.05 40.37
C THR A 580 -29.94 -9.66 39.62
N SER A 581 -29.97 -8.44 39.06
CA SER A 581 -31.11 -7.94 38.27
C SER A 581 -30.62 -7.32 36.98
N PHE A 582 -31.26 -7.67 35.87
CA PHE A 582 -30.99 -7.05 34.57
C PHE A 582 -31.14 -5.52 34.64
N GLY A 583 -30.20 -4.81 34.02
CA GLY A 583 -30.20 -3.35 33.98
C GLY A 583 -28.80 -2.78 33.78
N TYR A 584 -28.68 -1.46 33.85
CA TYR A 584 -27.39 -0.80 33.80
C TYR A 584 -27.28 0.32 34.85
N THR A 585 -26.04 0.64 35.21
CA THR A 585 -25.70 1.87 35.90
C THR A 585 -24.73 2.68 35.04
N SER A 586 -24.84 4.00 35.12
CA SER A 586 -23.96 4.94 34.43
C SER A 586 -23.29 5.82 35.48
N SER A 587 -21.98 5.66 35.67
CA SER A 587 -21.24 6.46 36.65
C SER A 587 -19.75 6.50 36.30
N GLY A 588 -19.10 7.64 36.57
CA GLY A 588 -17.64 7.76 36.44
C GLY A 588 -17.10 7.61 35.02
N GLY A 589 -17.91 7.87 33.98
CA GLY A 589 -17.51 7.69 32.58
C GLY A 589 -17.65 6.25 32.07
N SER A 590 -18.33 5.36 32.80
CA SER A 590 -18.54 3.98 32.37
C SER A 590 -20.01 3.56 32.46
N TRP A 591 -20.40 2.62 31.61
CA TRP A 591 -21.64 1.85 31.74
C TRP A 591 -21.33 0.48 32.32
N VAL A 592 -22.02 0.11 33.40
CA VAL A 592 -21.96 -1.24 33.96
C VAL A 592 -23.31 -1.89 33.71
N ILE A 593 -23.33 -2.90 32.83
CA ILE A 593 -24.53 -3.54 32.30
C ILE A 593 -24.58 -4.98 32.82
N SER A 594 -25.68 -5.37 33.45
CA SER A 594 -25.89 -6.73 33.96
C SER A 594 -26.94 -7.47 33.14
N SER A 595 -26.66 -8.74 32.81
CA SER A 595 -27.64 -9.63 32.18
C SER A 595 -28.75 -10.07 33.15
N GLY A 596 -28.51 -10.01 34.46
CA GLY A 596 -29.39 -10.61 35.48
C GLY A 596 -29.14 -12.11 35.71
N GLU A 597 -28.27 -12.76 34.94
CA GLU A 597 -28.00 -14.21 34.98
C GLU A 597 -26.49 -14.52 35.08
N GLY A 598 -25.74 -13.68 35.80
CA GLY A 598 -24.33 -13.93 36.14
C GLY A 598 -23.30 -13.20 35.28
N LEU A 599 -23.69 -12.55 34.18
CA LEU A 599 -22.81 -11.70 33.36
C LEU A 599 -22.97 -10.22 33.73
N THR A 600 -21.85 -9.53 33.97
CA THR A 600 -21.78 -8.08 34.10
C THR A 600 -20.67 -7.53 33.20
N VAL A 601 -21.01 -6.61 32.30
CA VAL A 601 -20.08 -6.00 31.34
C VAL A 601 -19.89 -4.54 31.70
N THR A 602 -18.63 -4.10 31.79
CA THR A 602 -18.29 -2.67 31.95
C THR A 602 -17.74 -2.12 30.65
N MET A 603 -18.28 -0.99 30.23
CA MET A 603 -17.90 -0.28 29.01
C MET A 603 -17.49 1.15 29.32
N ASP A 604 -16.42 1.62 28.69
CA ASP A 604 -16.02 3.03 28.72
C ASP A 604 -16.94 3.86 27.81
N GLN A 605 -17.43 5.02 28.29
CA GLN A 605 -18.36 5.85 27.52
C GLN A 605 -17.66 6.68 26.44
N ASP A 606 -16.39 7.01 26.59
CA ASP A 606 -15.67 7.87 25.66
C ASP A 606 -15.03 7.07 24.52
N THR A 607 -14.76 5.77 24.75
CA THR A 607 -14.11 4.89 23.76
C THR A 607 -14.97 3.72 23.30
N CYS A 608 -16.00 3.35 24.06
CA CYS A 608 -16.76 2.11 23.91
C CYS A 608 -15.94 0.82 24.01
N ASP A 609 -14.75 0.89 24.61
CA ASP A 609 -14.00 -0.29 25.00
C ASP A 609 -14.74 -1.06 26.10
N ILE A 610 -14.80 -2.39 25.98
CA ILE A 610 -15.20 -3.26 27.08
C ILE A 610 -13.98 -3.45 27.99
N THR A 611 -14.10 -2.97 29.23
CA THR A 611 -13.02 -2.93 30.23
C THR A 611 -13.17 -3.96 31.34
N SER A 612 -14.33 -4.61 31.44
CA SER A 612 -14.57 -5.77 32.30
C SER A 612 -15.69 -6.64 31.73
N MET A 613 -15.53 -7.96 31.85
CA MET A 613 -16.52 -8.99 31.54
C MET A 613 -16.55 -9.98 32.70
N LEU A 614 -17.32 -9.65 33.74
CA LEU A 614 -17.44 -10.46 34.95
C LEU A 614 -18.49 -11.56 34.73
N TRP A 615 -18.06 -12.81 34.70
CA TRP A 615 -18.90 -13.99 34.50
C TRP A 615 -18.88 -14.86 35.76
N ASN A 616 -20.02 -15.01 36.44
CA ASN A 616 -20.15 -15.76 37.70
C ASN A 616 -19.06 -15.39 38.73
N ASP A 617 -18.84 -14.08 38.91
CA ASP A 617 -17.82 -13.47 39.77
C ASP A 617 -16.35 -13.75 39.36
N MET A 618 -16.11 -14.28 38.15
CA MET A 618 -14.78 -14.42 37.56
C MET A 618 -14.57 -13.39 36.46
N GLU A 619 -13.51 -12.59 36.56
CA GLU A 619 -13.16 -11.61 35.54
C GLU A 619 -12.61 -12.33 34.30
N LEU A 620 -13.24 -12.10 33.15
CA LEU A 620 -12.82 -12.66 31.87
C LEU A 620 -12.07 -11.66 31.00
N GLN A 621 -12.17 -10.35 31.25
CA GLN A 621 -11.46 -9.34 30.48
C GLN A 621 -9.98 -9.30 30.87
N TYR A 622 -9.10 -9.37 29.88
CA TYR A 622 -7.67 -9.19 30.11
C TYR A 622 -7.36 -7.77 30.58
N SER A 623 -6.65 -7.64 31.70
CA SER A 623 -6.49 -6.35 32.39
C SER A 623 -5.59 -5.35 31.68
N ALA A 624 -4.70 -5.79 30.78
CA ALA A 624 -3.72 -4.90 30.15
C ALA A 624 -4.16 -4.36 28.78
N LYS A 625 -5.20 -4.93 28.18
CA LYS A 625 -5.74 -4.49 26.88
C LYS A 625 -7.24 -4.79 26.82
N ASN A 626 -8.03 -3.80 26.41
CA ASN A 626 -9.48 -3.90 26.36
C ASN A 626 -10.00 -4.70 25.15
N THR A 627 -11.27 -5.08 25.21
CA THR A 627 -12.03 -5.70 24.12
C THR A 627 -12.74 -4.64 23.28
N HIS A 628 -12.57 -4.68 21.95
CA HIS A 628 -13.06 -3.64 21.03
C HIS A 628 -13.03 -4.04 19.55
N VAL A 629 -13.53 -3.15 18.68
CA VAL A 629 -13.28 -3.16 17.23
C VAL A 629 -11.82 -2.80 16.94
N ASN A 630 -11.18 -3.55 16.03
CA ASN A 630 -9.80 -3.39 15.57
C ASN A 630 -8.75 -3.31 16.70
N SER A 631 -8.30 -2.10 17.03
CA SER A 631 -7.35 -1.80 18.11
C SER A 631 -7.88 -0.70 19.05
N GLY A 632 -9.20 -0.50 19.06
CA GLY A 632 -9.90 0.56 19.76
C GLY A 632 -10.36 1.63 18.79
N LEU A 633 -11.55 2.18 19.01
CA LEU A 633 -12.12 3.23 18.17
C LEU A 633 -11.59 4.63 18.52
N GLY A 634 -10.71 4.73 19.52
CA GLY A 634 -10.24 6.01 20.05
C GLY A 634 -11.38 6.72 20.76
N SER A 635 -11.66 7.96 20.38
CA SER A 635 -12.81 8.70 20.91
C SER A 635 -14.05 8.49 20.04
N VAL A 636 -15.19 8.22 20.67
CA VAL A 636 -16.47 8.00 20.00
C VAL A 636 -17.56 8.92 20.55
N THR A 637 -18.58 9.17 19.74
CA THR A 637 -19.88 9.61 20.25
C THR A 637 -20.69 8.38 20.62
N SER A 638 -20.83 8.13 21.91
CA SER A 638 -21.56 6.97 22.42
C SER A 638 -22.96 7.34 22.93
N SER A 639 -23.90 6.40 22.88
CA SER A 639 -25.24 6.55 23.46
C SER A 639 -25.77 5.21 23.94
N LEU A 640 -26.53 5.22 25.05
CA LEU A 640 -27.20 4.05 25.60
C LEU A 640 -28.71 4.32 25.73
N LYS A 641 -29.53 3.37 25.28
CA LYS A 641 -31.00 3.44 25.38
C LYS A 641 -31.59 2.08 25.76
N THR A 642 -32.53 2.06 26.71
CA THR A 642 -33.42 0.91 26.93
C THR A 642 -34.59 0.97 25.94
N LEU A 643 -34.85 -0.14 25.25
CA LEU A 643 -35.93 -0.32 24.28
C LEU A 643 -37.22 -0.82 24.96
N ASP A 644 -38.32 -0.87 24.20
CA ASP A 644 -39.66 -1.18 24.73
C ASP A 644 -39.77 -2.63 25.27
N ASP A 645 -38.95 -3.54 24.76
CA ASP A 645 -38.82 -4.94 25.20
C ASP A 645 -37.81 -5.12 26.35
N SER A 646 -37.32 -4.01 26.92
CA SER A 646 -36.24 -3.94 27.92
C SER A 646 -34.83 -4.18 27.39
N THR A 647 -34.61 -4.43 26.10
CA THR A 647 -33.25 -4.56 25.54
C THR A 647 -32.45 -3.27 25.78
N ILE A 648 -31.22 -3.39 26.26
CA ILE A 648 -30.29 -2.25 26.38
C ILE A 648 -29.49 -2.17 25.09
N ARG A 649 -29.58 -1.03 24.40
CA ARG A 649 -28.82 -0.73 23.19
C ARG A 649 -27.75 0.31 23.45
N VAL A 650 -26.52 -0.01 23.08
CA VAL A 650 -25.40 0.93 23.03
C VAL A 650 -25.00 1.16 21.57
N ILE A 651 -24.83 2.42 21.18
CA ILE A 651 -24.33 2.82 19.85
C ILE A 651 -23.11 3.69 20.04
N CYS A 652 -22.04 3.38 19.31
CA CYS A 652 -20.74 4.06 19.37
C CYS A 652 -20.35 4.50 17.97
N LYS A 653 -20.23 5.80 17.73
CA LYS A 653 -19.94 6.37 16.41
C LYS A 653 -18.59 7.07 16.39
N THR A 654 -17.82 6.81 15.35
CA THR A 654 -16.65 7.59 14.94
C THR A 654 -16.74 7.87 13.44
N THR A 655 -15.80 8.61 12.87
CA THR A 655 -15.80 8.91 11.43
C THR A 655 -15.82 7.62 10.62
N GLY A 656 -16.88 7.43 9.84
CA GLY A 656 -17.07 6.30 8.95
C GLY A 656 -17.31 4.93 9.60
N LEU A 657 -17.54 4.86 10.92
CA LEU A 657 -17.80 3.60 11.62
C LEU A 657 -18.83 3.77 12.75
N GLU A 658 -19.81 2.86 12.82
CA GLU A 658 -20.81 2.76 13.88
C GLU A 658 -20.85 1.33 14.45
N GLN A 659 -20.48 1.17 15.73
CA GLN A 659 -20.59 -0.08 16.46
C GLN A 659 -21.86 -0.11 17.30
N THR A 660 -22.64 -1.19 17.20
CA THR A 660 -23.83 -1.44 18.01
C THR A 660 -23.57 -2.60 18.98
N TYR A 661 -24.00 -2.46 20.23
CA TYR A 661 -24.08 -3.54 21.22
C TYR A 661 -25.49 -3.63 21.79
N LEU A 662 -26.01 -4.84 21.99
CA LEU A 662 -27.33 -5.09 22.58
C LEU A 662 -27.24 -6.14 23.69
N PHE A 663 -27.97 -5.91 24.76
CA PHE A 663 -28.05 -6.79 25.93
C PHE A 663 -29.53 -7.04 26.28
N ARG A 664 -29.91 -8.32 26.46
CA ARG A 664 -31.28 -8.73 26.76
C ARG A 664 -31.42 -9.27 28.18
N PRO A 665 -32.61 -9.14 28.80
CA PRO A 665 -32.87 -9.71 30.12
C PRO A 665 -32.63 -11.21 30.16
N ASN A 666 -31.82 -11.66 31.12
CA ASN A 666 -31.52 -13.06 31.40
C ASN A 666 -30.79 -13.81 30.28
N GLU A 667 -30.09 -13.08 29.40
CA GLU A 667 -29.25 -13.66 28.36
C GLU A 667 -27.80 -13.26 28.58
N ASN A 668 -26.92 -14.26 28.67
CA ASN A 668 -25.48 -14.05 28.85
C ASN A 668 -24.80 -13.92 27.48
N ALA A 669 -25.20 -12.90 26.74
CA ALA A 669 -24.71 -12.61 25.39
C ALA A 669 -24.55 -11.10 25.17
N ILE A 670 -23.58 -10.74 24.33
CA ILE A 670 -23.40 -9.40 23.78
C ILE A 670 -23.69 -9.50 22.28
N TYR A 671 -24.85 -9.03 21.86
CA TYR A 671 -25.23 -8.98 20.45
C TYR A 671 -24.62 -7.75 19.80
N MET A 672 -24.11 -7.88 18.58
CA MET A 672 -23.30 -6.86 17.94
C MET A 672 -23.57 -6.73 16.44
N GLY A 673 -23.26 -5.54 15.93
CA GLY A 673 -23.19 -5.25 14.51
C GLY A 673 -22.34 -4.02 14.26
N THR A 674 -21.67 -3.98 13.12
CA THR A 674 -20.71 -2.93 12.77
C THR A 674 -21.06 -2.36 11.41
N TYR A 675 -21.40 -1.08 11.35
CA TYR A 675 -21.59 -0.36 10.10
C TYR A 675 -20.32 0.41 9.76
N HIS A 676 -19.87 0.34 8.50
CA HIS A 676 -18.78 1.17 8.01
C HIS A 676 -19.07 1.74 6.61
N THR A 677 -18.50 2.89 6.32
CA THR A 677 -18.75 3.66 5.10
C THR A 677 -17.59 3.58 4.11
N THR A 678 -17.84 3.97 2.86
CA THR A 678 -16.87 3.93 1.76
C THR A 678 -15.74 4.95 1.87
N ASP A 679 -15.94 6.03 2.63
CA ASP A 679 -14.95 7.09 2.88
C ASP A 679 -13.94 6.74 3.98
N LEU A 680 -14.08 5.58 4.61
CA LEU A 680 -13.12 5.04 5.58
C LEU A 680 -12.35 3.87 4.97
N ASP A 681 -11.09 4.11 4.64
CA ASP A 681 -10.19 3.07 4.14
C ASP A 681 -9.60 2.24 5.30
N LEU A 682 -9.86 0.93 5.28
CA LEU A 682 -9.42 -0.02 6.29
C LEU A 682 -8.82 -1.24 5.60
N ALA A 683 -7.60 -1.60 5.98
CA ALA A 683 -6.98 -2.86 5.54
C ALA A 683 -7.61 -4.09 6.23
N GLU A 684 -8.27 -3.89 7.37
CA GLU A 684 -9.03 -4.92 8.09
C GLU A 684 -10.13 -4.31 8.97
N LEU A 685 -11.20 -5.09 9.18
CA LEU A 685 -12.22 -4.84 10.18
C LEU A 685 -12.48 -6.11 10.98
N ARG A 686 -12.28 -6.03 12.29
CA ARG A 686 -12.49 -7.14 13.22
C ARG A 686 -13.08 -6.67 14.53
N PHE A 687 -13.77 -7.56 15.21
CA PHE A 687 -14.04 -7.43 16.64
C PHE A 687 -13.13 -8.38 17.41
N LEU A 688 -12.46 -7.89 18.45
CA LEU A 688 -11.43 -8.63 19.19
C LEU A 688 -11.74 -8.62 20.69
N ALA A 689 -12.12 -9.80 21.19
CA ALA A 689 -12.28 -10.08 22.61
C ALA A 689 -10.94 -10.53 23.21
N ARG A 690 -10.39 -9.73 24.13
CA ARG A 690 -9.11 -10.01 24.79
C ARG A 690 -9.38 -10.60 26.16
N LEU A 691 -9.31 -11.92 26.25
CA LEU A 691 -9.74 -12.66 27.42
C LEU A 691 -8.57 -13.00 28.33
N ASP A 692 -8.80 -12.98 29.64
CA ASP A 692 -7.82 -13.35 30.64
C ASP A 692 -7.52 -14.84 30.54
N ARG A 693 -6.26 -15.18 30.23
CA ARG A 693 -5.84 -16.57 30.01
C ARG A 693 -5.86 -17.41 31.29
N THR A 694 -5.89 -16.80 32.47
CA THR A 694 -6.03 -17.55 33.73
C THR A 694 -7.46 -18.06 33.92
N ALA A 695 -8.45 -17.35 33.36
CA ALA A 695 -9.85 -17.72 33.39
C ALA A 695 -10.23 -18.62 32.20
N LEU A 696 -9.74 -18.30 31.00
CA LEU A 696 -9.97 -19.04 29.75
C LEU A 696 -8.64 -19.54 29.19
N ASN A 697 -8.17 -20.63 29.79
CA ASN A 697 -6.84 -21.22 29.58
C ASN A 697 -6.71 -22.15 28.36
N ASN A 698 -7.81 -22.46 27.67
CA ASN A 698 -7.80 -23.30 26.48
C ASN A 698 -8.09 -22.45 25.23
N GLY A 699 -7.10 -22.27 24.35
CA GLY A 699 -7.30 -21.75 23.00
C GLY A 699 -8.16 -22.68 22.12
N MET A 700 -8.51 -22.21 20.93
CA MET A 700 -9.28 -23.03 19.96
C MET A 700 -8.51 -24.26 19.48
N SER A 701 -7.19 -24.12 19.35
CA SER A 701 -6.30 -25.18 18.90
C SER A 701 -4.89 -24.95 19.44
N SER A 702 -4.09 -26.00 19.55
CA SER A 702 -2.65 -25.84 19.85
C SER A 702 -1.90 -25.13 18.72
N ALA A 703 -2.45 -25.09 17.51
CA ALA A 703 -1.84 -24.40 16.37
C ALA A 703 -1.94 -22.87 16.45
N SER A 704 -2.75 -22.32 17.36
CA SER A 704 -2.86 -20.89 17.63
C SER A 704 -2.24 -20.46 18.98
N GLU A 705 -1.58 -21.38 19.67
CA GLU A 705 -0.84 -21.17 20.92
C GLU A 705 0.62 -20.81 20.58
N ILE A 706 1.02 -19.57 20.82
CA ILE A 706 2.37 -19.07 20.47
C ILE A 706 3.17 -18.63 21.70
N ASP A 707 2.62 -18.83 22.90
CA ASP A 707 3.28 -18.42 24.13
C ASP A 707 4.59 -19.17 24.34
N GLY A 708 5.67 -18.43 24.59
CA GLY A 708 7.02 -18.98 24.74
C GLY A 708 7.70 -19.43 23.44
N MET A 709 7.06 -19.28 22.28
CA MET A 709 7.65 -19.61 20.97
C MET A 709 8.42 -18.43 20.36
N SER A 710 9.27 -18.72 19.37
CA SER A 710 10.07 -17.74 18.63
C SER A 710 9.49 -17.49 17.25
N ALA A 711 9.46 -16.23 16.80
CA ALA A 711 8.99 -15.89 15.46
C ALA A 711 9.96 -16.45 14.39
N ILE A 712 9.42 -17.11 13.36
CA ILE A 712 10.18 -17.70 12.25
C ILE A 712 9.85 -17.07 10.89
N GLU A 713 8.70 -16.42 10.77
CA GLU A 713 8.29 -15.69 9.57
C GLU A 713 7.50 -14.46 9.99
N SER A 714 8.02 -13.27 9.66
CA SER A 714 7.47 -12.00 10.14
C SER A 714 7.31 -11.98 11.67
N THR A 715 6.18 -11.50 12.18
CA THR A 715 5.80 -11.51 13.61
C THR A 715 4.44 -12.18 13.81
N ASP A 716 4.10 -13.13 12.95
CA ASP A 716 2.82 -13.84 12.99
C ASP A 716 2.90 -15.36 12.79
N VAL A 717 4.06 -15.93 12.48
CA VAL A 717 4.30 -17.38 12.51
C VAL A 717 5.48 -17.68 13.43
N TYR A 718 5.29 -18.66 14.30
CA TYR A 718 6.19 -18.99 15.40
C TYR A 718 6.54 -20.48 15.38
N ALA A 719 7.67 -20.83 15.98
CA ALA A 719 8.08 -22.20 16.25
C ALA A 719 8.65 -22.35 17.67
N ASP A 720 8.52 -23.54 18.23
CA ASP A 720 9.25 -23.95 19.44
C ASP A 720 10.62 -24.57 19.08
N ASP A 721 11.34 -25.03 20.11
CA ASP A 721 12.66 -25.65 19.96
C ASP A 721 12.62 -27.02 19.22
N GLU A 722 11.43 -27.59 18.97
CA GLU A 722 11.22 -28.83 18.22
C GLU A 722 10.74 -28.56 16.77
N ASP A 723 10.81 -27.31 16.32
CA ASP A 723 10.32 -26.83 15.02
C ASP A 723 8.81 -27.13 14.81
N ILE A 724 8.04 -27.24 15.91
CA ILE A 724 6.57 -27.29 15.86
C ILE A 724 6.06 -25.87 15.75
N THR A 725 5.28 -25.61 14.71
CA THR A 725 4.88 -24.26 14.34
C THR A 725 3.46 -23.94 14.76
N ALA A 726 3.25 -22.67 15.10
CA ALA A 726 1.95 -22.12 15.47
C ALA A 726 1.78 -20.69 14.92
N SER A 727 0.53 -20.30 14.71
CA SER A 727 0.15 -18.98 14.21
C SER A 727 -1.32 -18.74 14.52
N LYS A 728 -1.67 -17.47 14.78
CA LYS A 728 -3.05 -17.03 14.80
C LYS A 728 -3.83 -17.43 13.54
N PHE A 729 -3.18 -17.50 12.38
CA PHE A 729 -3.82 -17.89 11.12
C PHE A 729 -4.26 -19.36 11.09
N TYR A 730 -3.66 -20.23 11.90
CA TYR A 730 -4.02 -21.65 11.96
C TYR A 730 -5.28 -21.92 12.80
N SER A 731 -5.85 -20.90 13.44
CA SER A 731 -7.19 -20.96 14.05
C SER A 731 -8.33 -20.82 13.05
N SER A 732 -8.03 -20.41 11.81
CA SER A 732 -9.02 -19.99 10.84
C SER A 732 -9.89 -21.15 10.34
N ILE A 733 -11.17 -20.86 10.11
CA ILE A 733 -12.16 -21.78 9.55
C ILE A 733 -12.76 -21.12 8.31
N GLN A 734 -13.16 -21.90 7.31
CA GLN A 734 -13.86 -21.34 6.13
C GLN A 734 -15.19 -20.73 6.55
N PHE A 735 -15.53 -19.55 6.03
CA PHE A 735 -16.73 -18.80 6.43
C PHE A 735 -18.05 -19.57 6.22
N ILE A 736 -18.07 -20.52 5.27
CA ILE A 736 -19.20 -21.43 5.10
C ILE A 736 -19.45 -22.31 6.32
N ASP A 737 -18.39 -22.75 7.00
CA ASP A 737 -18.42 -23.63 8.16
C ASP A 737 -18.32 -22.87 9.49
N ASP A 738 -17.85 -21.62 9.46
CA ASP A 738 -17.55 -20.82 10.65
C ASP A 738 -18.81 -20.16 11.25
N LYS A 739 -19.70 -20.98 11.81
CA LYS A 739 -20.95 -20.51 12.43
C LYS A 739 -20.83 -20.26 13.92
N VAL A 740 -19.98 -21.02 14.60
CA VAL A 740 -19.69 -20.91 16.02
C VAL A 740 -18.22 -21.21 16.26
N HIS A 741 -17.51 -20.29 16.90
CA HIS A 741 -16.14 -20.52 17.35
C HIS A 741 -15.88 -19.84 18.70
N GLY A 742 -15.00 -20.40 19.52
CA GLY A 742 -14.80 -19.89 20.87
C GLY A 742 -13.70 -20.59 21.65
N VAL A 743 -13.47 -20.09 22.85
CA VAL A 743 -12.43 -20.55 23.77
C VAL A 743 -13.05 -20.94 25.11
N THR A 744 -12.35 -21.79 25.85
CA THR A 744 -12.85 -22.32 27.13
C THR A 744 -11.79 -22.22 28.22
N GLY A 745 -12.19 -22.47 29.46
CA GLY A 745 -11.29 -22.69 30.57
C GLY A 745 -12.02 -22.88 31.88
N ASP A 746 -11.31 -22.63 32.98
CA ASP A 746 -11.79 -22.85 34.34
C ASP A 746 -13.05 -22.01 34.66
N ALA A 747 -13.22 -20.86 33.99
CA ALA A 747 -14.38 -19.98 34.16
C ALA A 747 -15.63 -20.43 33.37
N GLY A 748 -15.48 -21.28 32.35
CA GLY A 748 -16.52 -21.60 31.38
C GLY A 748 -16.06 -21.43 29.93
N GLY A 749 -16.91 -20.86 29.07
CA GLY A 749 -16.58 -20.67 27.65
C GLY A 749 -17.18 -19.42 27.05
N VAL A 750 -16.46 -18.83 26.10
CA VAL A 750 -16.82 -17.60 25.38
C VAL A 750 -16.77 -17.89 23.88
N TYR A 751 -17.86 -17.64 23.18
CA TYR A 751 -18.05 -18.04 21.79
C TYR A 751 -18.61 -16.90 20.94
N PHE A 752 -18.04 -16.67 19.77
CA PHE A 752 -18.76 -15.97 18.71
C PHE A 752 -19.79 -16.89 18.07
N ILE A 753 -20.97 -16.35 17.84
CA ILE A 753 -22.03 -16.98 17.06
C ILE A 753 -22.38 -16.04 15.92
N MET A 754 -22.34 -16.57 14.71
CA MET A 754 -22.62 -15.84 13.48
C MET A 754 -24.07 -16.04 13.08
N SER A 755 -24.79 -14.95 12.81
CA SER A 755 -26.11 -15.04 12.15
C SER A 755 -25.96 -15.51 10.70
N ASP A 756 -27.08 -15.86 10.07
CA ASP A 756 -27.14 -16.18 8.64
C ASP A 756 -26.69 -15.02 7.73
N TYR A 757 -26.67 -13.79 8.26
CA TYR A 757 -26.26 -12.58 7.54
C TYR A 757 -24.86 -12.09 7.92
N ALA A 758 -24.18 -12.73 8.89
CA ALA A 758 -22.96 -12.20 9.49
C ALA A 758 -21.85 -11.89 8.47
N TYR A 759 -21.73 -12.74 7.44
CA TYR A 759 -20.74 -12.64 6.38
C TYR A 759 -21.24 -11.96 5.10
N GLU A 760 -22.46 -11.40 5.09
CA GLU A 760 -23.02 -10.87 3.84
C GLU A 760 -22.24 -9.69 3.29
N ALA A 761 -21.68 -8.85 4.17
CA ALA A 761 -20.79 -7.75 3.80
C ALA A 761 -19.30 -8.13 3.92
N SER A 762 -18.96 -9.40 4.15
CA SER A 762 -17.57 -9.86 4.14
C SER A 762 -17.03 -10.01 2.71
N VAL A 763 -15.77 -10.41 2.57
CA VAL A 763 -15.09 -10.61 1.28
C VAL A 763 -14.55 -12.02 1.12
N GLY A 764 -14.30 -12.43 -0.12
CA GLY A 764 -13.60 -13.65 -0.49
C GLY A 764 -14.51 -14.88 -0.69
N GLY A 765 -15.82 -14.72 -0.55
CA GLY A 765 -16.79 -15.80 -0.77
C GLY A 765 -16.83 -16.86 0.34
N PRO A 766 -17.49 -18.00 0.09
CA PRO A 766 -17.76 -19.03 1.11
C PRO A 766 -16.51 -19.68 1.70
N PHE A 767 -15.43 -19.74 0.91
CA PHE A 767 -14.21 -20.48 1.26
C PHE A 767 -13.13 -19.59 1.88
N PHE A 768 -13.37 -18.27 1.98
CA PHE A 768 -12.49 -17.37 2.70
C PHE A 768 -12.40 -17.79 4.17
N ARG A 769 -11.23 -17.60 4.76
CA ARG A 769 -10.93 -17.97 6.14
C ARG A 769 -10.03 -16.92 6.76
N ASP A 770 -10.24 -16.61 8.02
CA ASP A 770 -9.48 -15.58 8.73
C ASP A 770 -9.29 -15.95 10.20
N ILE A 771 -8.51 -15.15 10.92
CA ILE A 771 -8.08 -15.41 12.29
C ILE A 771 -9.30 -15.45 13.23
N ASN A 772 -9.44 -16.55 13.97
CA ASN A 772 -10.47 -16.72 15.00
C ASN A 772 -9.90 -16.69 16.43
N ASN A 773 -8.64 -17.10 16.61
CA ASN A 773 -7.99 -17.16 17.91
C ASN A 773 -6.47 -16.96 17.85
N GLN A 774 -5.93 -16.30 18.88
CA GLN A 774 -4.51 -16.32 19.21
C GLN A 774 -4.34 -16.41 20.72
N CYS A 775 -3.50 -17.33 21.19
CA CYS A 775 -3.27 -17.49 22.62
C CYS A 775 -1.79 -17.20 22.97
N THR A 776 -1.61 -16.23 23.87
CA THR A 776 -0.33 -15.66 24.33
C THR A 776 -0.40 -15.39 25.84
N THR A 777 -0.07 -14.18 26.31
CA THR A 777 -0.40 -13.75 27.67
C THR A 777 -1.90 -13.48 27.86
N ALA A 778 -2.66 -13.34 26.77
CA ALA A 778 -4.11 -13.31 26.72
C ALA A 778 -4.62 -14.39 25.77
N ASN A 779 -5.88 -14.81 25.95
CA ASN A 779 -6.59 -15.66 25.00
C ASN A 779 -7.46 -14.74 24.12
N GLU A 780 -6.94 -14.36 22.96
CA GLU A 780 -7.55 -13.39 22.05
C GLU A 780 -8.51 -14.13 21.11
N LEU A 781 -9.80 -13.82 21.18
CA LEU A 781 -10.86 -14.39 20.34
C LEU A 781 -11.35 -13.30 19.37
N THR A 782 -11.46 -13.61 18.08
CA THR A 782 -11.74 -12.61 17.05
C THR A 782 -12.83 -13.03 16.10
N PHE A 783 -13.63 -12.06 15.66
CA PHE A 783 -14.41 -12.15 14.44
C PHE A 783 -13.85 -11.15 13.42
N TYR A 784 -13.23 -11.66 12.36
CA TYR A 784 -12.78 -10.85 11.22
C TYR A 784 -13.90 -10.69 10.20
N MET A 785 -14.40 -9.47 10.07
CA MET A 785 -15.45 -9.12 9.11
C MET A 785 -14.87 -9.03 7.69
N PHE A 786 -13.68 -8.46 7.54
CA PHE A 786 -12.86 -8.53 6.34
C PHE A 786 -11.39 -8.24 6.66
N SER A 787 -10.49 -8.63 5.76
CA SER A 787 -9.07 -8.29 5.81
C SER A 787 -8.44 -8.35 4.43
N ASP A 788 -7.20 -7.87 4.32
CA ASP A 788 -6.32 -8.14 3.17
C ASP A 788 -5.68 -9.54 3.19
N HIS A 789 -6.05 -10.44 4.13
CA HIS A 789 -5.44 -11.76 4.25
C HIS A 789 -5.80 -12.68 3.07
N THR A 790 -4.96 -12.71 2.05
CA THR A 790 -5.17 -13.51 0.81
C THR A 790 -6.43 -13.09 0.06
N ARG A 791 -6.81 -11.81 0.16
CA ARG A 791 -8.04 -11.28 -0.42
C ARG A 791 -8.07 -11.41 -1.95
N THR A 792 -9.22 -11.81 -2.47
CA THR A 792 -9.51 -12.01 -3.92
C THR A 792 -10.61 -11.09 -4.45
N GLU A 793 -11.34 -10.41 -3.57
CA GLU A 793 -12.46 -9.53 -3.91
C GLU A 793 -12.24 -8.10 -3.39
N ASN A 794 -12.97 -7.14 -3.95
CA ASN A 794 -13.03 -5.79 -3.39
C ASN A 794 -13.76 -5.79 -2.03
N TYR A 795 -13.46 -4.80 -1.19
CA TYR A 795 -14.19 -4.62 0.06
C TYR A 795 -15.66 -4.28 -0.21
N ARG A 796 -16.54 -4.85 0.60
CA ARG A 796 -17.96 -4.53 0.64
C ARG A 796 -18.21 -3.62 1.82
N TYR A 797 -19.13 -2.68 1.66
CA TYR A 797 -19.41 -1.63 2.64
C TYR A 797 -20.79 -1.78 3.28
N GLY A 798 -21.00 -1.10 4.40
CA GLY A 798 -22.26 -1.12 5.12
C GLY A 798 -22.21 -1.96 6.39
N PHE A 799 -23.31 -2.66 6.69
CA PHE A 799 -23.49 -3.36 7.96
C PHE A 799 -22.94 -4.79 7.91
N HIS A 800 -22.01 -5.09 8.80
CA HIS A 800 -21.47 -6.43 9.09
C HIS A 800 -22.14 -6.99 10.34
N GLY A 801 -22.40 -8.30 10.32
CA GLY A 801 -23.23 -8.97 11.32
C GLY A 801 -24.67 -9.16 10.84
N PRO A 802 -25.60 -9.48 11.75
CA PRO A 802 -25.40 -9.58 13.20
C PRO A 802 -24.46 -10.72 13.63
N TYR A 803 -23.76 -10.52 14.74
CA TYR A 803 -22.96 -11.55 15.42
C TYR A 803 -23.08 -11.36 16.93
N ALA A 804 -22.85 -12.42 17.72
CA ALA A 804 -22.98 -12.35 19.18
C ALA A 804 -21.78 -12.98 19.88
N LEU A 805 -21.37 -12.41 21.02
CA LEU A 805 -20.41 -13.01 21.94
C LEU A 805 -21.17 -13.64 23.11
N VAL A 806 -21.16 -14.96 23.22
CA VAL A 806 -21.99 -15.76 24.14
C VAL A 806 -21.14 -16.39 25.24
N PHE A 807 -21.61 -16.29 26.48
CA PHE A 807 -20.94 -16.78 27.69
C PHE A 807 -21.68 -18.00 28.23
N THR A 808 -20.95 -19.10 28.43
CA THR A 808 -21.49 -20.38 28.86
C THR A 808 -20.66 -20.97 30.00
N ASN A 809 -21.13 -22.05 30.60
CA ASN A 809 -20.36 -22.83 31.57
C ASN A 809 -19.30 -23.76 30.91
N GLY A 810 -18.93 -23.49 29.65
CA GLY A 810 -17.95 -24.24 28.87
C GLY A 810 -18.55 -25.05 27.71
N THR A 811 -19.86 -25.32 27.75
CA THR A 811 -20.57 -26.02 26.66
C THR A 811 -20.65 -25.15 25.42
N THR A 812 -20.20 -25.66 24.27
CA THR A 812 -20.32 -24.97 22.99
C THR A 812 -21.79 -24.74 22.64
N PRO A 813 -22.22 -23.49 22.41
CA PRO A 813 -23.58 -23.17 22.00
C PRO A 813 -23.81 -23.50 20.52
N SER A 814 -25.07 -23.46 20.11
CA SER A 814 -25.54 -23.58 18.73
C SER A 814 -26.07 -22.23 18.22
N THR A 815 -26.18 -22.06 16.90
CA THR A 815 -26.79 -20.86 16.32
C THR A 815 -28.23 -20.65 16.76
N SER A 816 -28.97 -21.72 17.07
CA SER A 816 -30.35 -21.65 17.59
C SER A 816 -30.47 -21.18 19.04
N ASP A 817 -29.35 -21.07 19.78
CA ASP A 817 -29.36 -20.57 21.16
C ASP A 817 -29.38 -19.03 21.22
N VAL A 818 -29.28 -18.36 20.06
CA VAL A 818 -29.19 -16.89 19.95
C VAL A 818 -30.28 -16.38 19.01
N ASP A 819 -31.06 -15.42 19.49
CA ASP A 819 -32.17 -14.83 18.75
C ASP A 819 -31.72 -13.56 18.02
N PHE A 820 -31.35 -13.68 16.75
CA PHE A 820 -30.98 -12.52 15.91
C PHE A 820 -32.19 -11.79 15.30
N ASP A 821 -33.42 -12.29 15.46
CA ASP A 821 -34.62 -11.63 14.93
C ASP A 821 -34.86 -10.28 15.62
N LEU A 822 -34.30 -10.08 16.82
CA LEU A 822 -34.33 -8.79 17.51
C LEU A 822 -33.79 -7.64 16.65
N PHE A 823 -32.90 -7.88 15.69
CA PHE A 823 -32.33 -6.83 14.83
C PHE A 823 -33.36 -6.27 13.83
N GLN A 824 -34.41 -7.02 13.50
CA GLN A 824 -35.40 -6.66 12.47
C GLN A 824 -36.15 -5.36 12.81
N ASP A 825 -36.34 -5.06 14.09
CA ASP A 825 -37.18 -3.93 14.53
C ASP A 825 -36.38 -2.70 15.01
N LEU A 826 -35.05 -2.71 14.90
CA LEU A 826 -34.19 -1.70 15.53
C LEU A 826 -33.90 -0.46 14.68
N GLY A 827 -34.11 -0.55 13.37
CA GLY A 827 -33.79 0.51 12.42
C GLY A 827 -32.31 0.93 12.44
N LEU A 828 -31.40 -0.04 12.55
CA LEU A 828 -29.95 0.21 12.59
C LEU A 828 -29.42 0.68 11.22
N THR A 829 -28.41 1.55 11.24
CA THR A 829 -27.77 2.06 10.02
C THR A 829 -27.25 0.90 9.17
N GLY A 830 -27.67 0.85 7.90
CA GLY A 830 -27.20 -0.13 6.92
C GLY A 830 -27.69 -1.57 7.11
N PHE A 831 -28.41 -1.90 8.19
CA PHE A 831 -29.00 -3.22 8.37
C PHE A 831 -30.24 -3.37 7.46
N VAL A 832 -30.31 -4.48 6.72
CA VAL A 832 -31.42 -4.77 5.80
C VAL A 832 -32.29 -5.87 6.37
N THR A 833 -33.55 -5.52 6.67
CA THR A 833 -34.56 -6.40 7.24
C THR A 833 -35.05 -7.45 6.25
N GLU A 834 -35.61 -8.54 6.77
CA GLU A 834 -36.04 -9.70 5.98
C GLU A 834 -37.16 -9.40 4.98
N ASP A 835 -38.05 -8.46 5.29
CA ASP A 835 -39.10 -8.03 4.36
C ASP A 835 -38.54 -7.33 3.10
N LYS A 836 -37.26 -6.94 3.12
CA LYS A 836 -36.52 -6.36 1.99
C LYS A 836 -35.68 -7.39 1.24
N ARG A 837 -35.78 -8.67 1.60
CA ARG A 837 -35.03 -9.78 1.02
C ARG A 837 -35.92 -10.68 0.17
N GLY A 838 -35.32 -11.44 -0.73
CA GLY A 838 -35.97 -12.47 -1.54
C GLY A 838 -35.13 -13.74 -1.57
N THR A 839 -35.62 -14.77 -2.26
CA THR A 839 -34.91 -16.06 -2.38
C THR A 839 -34.82 -16.54 -3.83
N LEU A 840 -33.88 -17.43 -4.09
CA LEU A 840 -33.79 -18.23 -5.31
C LEU A 840 -33.99 -19.70 -4.98
N THR A 841 -34.94 -20.35 -5.64
CA THR A 841 -34.99 -21.82 -5.74
C THR A 841 -34.43 -22.23 -7.07
N GLY A 842 -33.33 -22.99 -7.06
CA GLY A 842 -32.64 -23.41 -8.27
C GLY A 842 -32.76 -24.91 -8.56
N THR A 843 -32.56 -25.28 -9.82
CA THR A 843 -32.26 -26.66 -10.24
C THR A 843 -30.94 -26.67 -11.00
N ILE A 844 -30.02 -27.55 -10.64
CA ILE A 844 -28.74 -27.73 -11.32
C ILE A 844 -28.84 -28.89 -12.31
N THR A 845 -28.34 -28.65 -13.52
CA THR A 845 -28.23 -29.62 -14.62
C THR A 845 -26.75 -29.85 -14.92
N ASP A 846 -26.33 -31.12 -14.90
CA ASP A 846 -24.95 -31.55 -15.09
C ASP A 846 -24.90 -32.72 -16.08
N ASP A 847 -25.09 -32.40 -17.36
CA ASP A 847 -25.18 -33.41 -18.44
C ASP A 847 -23.85 -34.14 -18.69
N THR A 848 -22.73 -33.58 -18.22
CA THR A 848 -21.37 -34.09 -18.40
C THR A 848 -20.78 -34.76 -17.15
N ASP A 849 -21.57 -34.88 -16.07
CA ASP A 849 -21.19 -35.53 -14.80
C ASP A 849 -19.92 -34.92 -14.18
N VAL A 850 -19.78 -33.59 -14.25
CA VAL A 850 -18.63 -32.86 -13.69
C VAL A 850 -18.65 -32.86 -12.17
N LEU A 851 -19.83 -32.70 -11.58
CA LEU A 851 -20.04 -32.62 -10.13
C LEU A 851 -19.86 -34.00 -9.48
N GLY A 852 -20.24 -35.08 -10.17
CA GLY A 852 -20.17 -36.44 -9.65
C GLY A 852 -20.80 -36.57 -8.26
N SER A 853 -20.02 -37.08 -7.28
CA SER A 853 -20.43 -37.20 -5.87
C SER A 853 -19.82 -36.13 -4.95
N SER A 854 -19.23 -35.08 -5.51
CA SER A 854 -18.59 -34.00 -4.73
C SER A 854 -19.63 -33.17 -3.97
N ASN A 855 -19.16 -32.45 -2.95
CA ASN A 855 -19.97 -31.40 -2.33
C ASN A 855 -20.20 -30.29 -3.33
N VAL A 856 -21.43 -29.80 -3.40
CA VAL A 856 -21.83 -28.73 -4.31
C VAL A 856 -22.23 -27.51 -3.49
N ILE A 857 -21.61 -26.38 -3.79
CA ILE A 857 -21.90 -25.09 -3.17
C ILE A 857 -22.39 -24.14 -4.25
N VAL A 858 -23.47 -23.42 -3.97
CA VAL A 858 -23.94 -22.33 -4.85
C VAL A 858 -23.67 -21.01 -4.15
N GLY A 859 -22.76 -20.21 -4.72
CA GLY A 859 -22.45 -18.87 -4.25
C GLY A 859 -23.24 -17.79 -4.99
N PHE A 860 -23.57 -16.71 -4.30
CA PHE A 860 -24.22 -15.53 -4.87
C PHE A 860 -23.44 -14.30 -4.43
N SER A 861 -22.99 -13.46 -5.36
CA SER A 861 -22.28 -12.24 -5.00
C SER A 861 -22.57 -11.07 -5.93
N ASN A 862 -22.44 -9.88 -5.40
CA ASN A 862 -22.29 -8.63 -6.14
C ASN A 862 -21.32 -7.71 -5.38
N ASP A 863 -21.23 -6.45 -5.82
CA ASP A 863 -20.34 -5.46 -5.24
C ASP A 863 -20.71 -5.09 -3.79
N ASP A 864 -21.94 -5.35 -3.36
CA ASP A 864 -22.45 -4.95 -2.05
C ASP A 864 -22.52 -6.11 -1.05
N VAL A 865 -22.84 -7.33 -1.51
CA VAL A 865 -23.09 -8.49 -0.64
C VAL A 865 -22.74 -9.85 -1.25
N GLN A 866 -22.51 -10.85 -0.38
CA GLN A 866 -22.27 -12.25 -0.70
C GLN A 866 -23.15 -13.22 0.11
N TYR A 867 -23.51 -14.35 -0.49
CA TYR A 867 -24.28 -15.44 0.13
C TYR A 867 -23.87 -16.79 -0.46
N TRP A 868 -24.25 -17.87 0.20
CA TRP A 868 -24.03 -19.22 -0.30
C TRP A 868 -25.03 -20.23 0.27
N VAL A 869 -25.11 -21.39 -0.36
CA VAL A 869 -25.82 -22.57 0.17
C VAL A 869 -25.09 -23.85 -0.24
N SER A 870 -24.91 -24.76 0.70
CA SER A 870 -24.45 -26.13 0.43
C SER A 870 -25.62 -27.00 0.01
N MET A 871 -25.40 -27.87 -0.96
CA MET A 871 -26.39 -28.84 -1.40
C MET A 871 -26.18 -30.19 -0.72
N ASP A 872 -27.28 -30.87 -0.41
CA ASP A 872 -27.23 -32.26 0.03
C ASP A 872 -26.62 -33.14 -1.08
N SER A 873 -25.85 -34.15 -0.68
CA SER A 873 -25.22 -35.08 -1.62
C SER A 873 -26.27 -35.72 -2.56
N GLY A 874 -26.05 -35.58 -3.87
CA GLY A 874 -26.95 -36.09 -4.92
C GLY A 874 -28.25 -35.28 -5.12
N ALA A 875 -28.44 -34.17 -4.42
CA ALA A 875 -29.54 -33.25 -4.70
C ALA A 875 -29.27 -32.48 -6.01
N SER A 876 -30.34 -32.21 -6.76
CA SER A 876 -30.28 -31.34 -7.95
C SER A 876 -30.99 -30.02 -7.75
N THR A 877 -31.54 -29.75 -6.57
CA THR A 877 -32.27 -28.52 -6.27
C THR A 877 -31.73 -27.87 -5.01
N PHE A 878 -31.69 -26.54 -5.00
CA PHE A 878 -31.27 -25.76 -3.83
C PHE A 878 -32.23 -24.60 -3.57
N THR A 879 -32.20 -24.05 -2.36
CA THR A 879 -32.83 -22.78 -2.03
C THR A 879 -31.80 -21.88 -1.37
N SER A 880 -31.60 -20.67 -1.90
CA SER A 880 -30.68 -19.69 -1.31
C SER A 880 -31.14 -19.26 0.10
N PRO A 881 -30.26 -18.68 0.92
CA PRO A 881 -30.67 -17.85 2.05
C PRO A 881 -31.53 -16.67 1.60
N LEU A 882 -32.06 -15.91 2.56
CA LEU A 882 -32.70 -14.63 2.29
C LEU A 882 -31.66 -13.59 1.84
N MET A 883 -31.72 -13.21 0.57
CA MET A 883 -30.77 -12.30 -0.06
C MET A 883 -31.37 -10.91 -0.21
N ARG A 884 -30.57 -9.85 -0.04
CA ARG A 884 -31.00 -8.48 -0.35
C ARG A 884 -31.50 -8.40 -1.80
N ALA A 885 -32.51 -7.59 -2.07
CA ALA A 885 -32.95 -7.36 -3.45
C ALA A 885 -31.80 -6.77 -4.29
N GLY A 886 -31.54 -7.35 -5.46
CA GLY A 886 -30.38 -6.99 -6.26
C GLY A 886 -30.07 -8.00 -7.36
N ARG A 887 -29.15 -7.65 -8.25
CA ARG A 887 -28.59 -8.57 -9.24
C ARG A 887 -27.34 -9.22 -8.68
N TYR A 888 -27.22 -10.52 -8.84
CA TYR A 888 -26.11 -11.33 -8.35
C TYR A 888 -25.46 -12.09 -9.49
N ASN A 889 -24.14 -12.25 -9.41
CA ASN A 889 -23.46 -13.37 -10.03
C ASN A 889 -23.75 -14.62 -9.19
N THR A 890 -24.12 -15.70 -9.84
CA THR A 890 -24.40 -17.00 -9.22
C THR A 890 -23.39 -18.01 -9.72
N THR A 891 -22.63 -18.61 -8.82
CA THR A 891 -21.54 -19.53 -9.17
C THR A 891 -21.84 -20.90 -8.58
N ILE A 892 -21.74 -21.96 -9.40
CA ILE A 892 -21.76 -23.35 -8.91
C ILE A 892 -20.32 -23.76 -8.67
N TYR A 893 -20.05 -24.29 -7.47
CA TYR A 893 -18.77 -24.84 -7.10
C TYR A 893 -18.87 -26.35 -6.92
N LYS A 894 -17.92 -27.08 -7.51
CA LYS A 894 -17.59 -28.46 -7.15
C LYS A 894 -16.48 -28.39 -6.11
N GLU A 895 -16.77 -28.75 -4.87
CA GLU A 895 -15.93 -28.38 -3.71
C GLU A 895 -15.62 -26.86 -3.75
N GLN A 896 -14.43 -26.46 -4.20
CA GLN A 896 -14.02 -25.04 -4.32
C GLN A 896 -13.80 -24.57 -5.77
N LEU A 897 -13.91 -25.46 -6.76
CA LEU A 897 -13.77 -25.14 -8.18
C LEU A 897 -15.06 -24.55 -8.74
N ALA A 898 -14.99 -23.31 -9.25
CA ALA A 898 -16.10 -22.72 -9.99
C ALA A 898 -16.32 -23.46 -11.32
N VAL A 899 -17.45 -24.14 -11.45
CA VAL A 899 -17.81 -24.94 -12.64
C VAL A 899 -18.91 -24.31 -13.51
N SER A 900 -19.53 -23.24 -13.03
CA SER A 900 -20.49 -22.44 -13.80
C SER A 900 -20.68 -21.07 -13.17
N SER A 901 -21.05 -20.07 -13.98
CA SER A 901 -21.39 -18.71 -13.54
C SER A 901 -22.57 -18.19 -14.36
N ASP A 902 -23.59 -17.64 -13.70
CA ASP A 902 -24.79 -17.05 -14.32
C ASP A 902 -25.22 -15.78 -13.55
N SER A 903 -26.23 -15.06 -14.02
CA SER A 903 -26.79 -13.88 -13.35
C SER A 903 -28.25 -14.10 -12.94
N VAL A 904 -28.58 -13.74 -11.69
CA VAL A 904 -29.95 -13.75 -11.17
C VAL A 904 -30.34 -12.38 -10.63
N LEU A 905 -31.63 -12.02 -10.76
CA LEU A 905 -32.22 -10.84 -10.13
C LEU A 905 -33.15 -11.30 -9.00
N ILE A 906 -32.81 -10.91 -7.77
CA ILE A 906 -33.62 -11.13 -6.57
C ILE A 906 -34.49 -9.91 -6.31
N THR A 907 -35.78 -10.14 -6.03
CA THR A 907 -36.75 -9.11 -5.68
C THR A 907 -37.26 -9.34 -4.26
N ALA A 908 -37.37 -8.27 -3.47
CA ALA A 908 -37.87 -8.33 -2.10
C ALA A 908 -39.26 -8.99 -2.02
N GLY A 909 -39.44 -9.88 -1.05
CA GLY A 909 -40.69 -10.61 -0.80
C GLY A 909 -41.05 -11.67 -1.85
N ALA A 910 -40.15 -11.96 -2.80
CA ALA A 910 -40.41 -12.91 -3.88
C ALA A 910 -39.39 -14.05 -3.88
N THR A 911 -39.85 -15.23 -4.31
CA THR A 911 -39.00 -16.38 -4.66
C THR A 911 -38.87 -16.46 -6.17
N LYS A 912 -37.64 -16.38 -6.66
CA LYS A 912 -37.30 -16.63 -8.06
C LYS A 912 -37.04 -18.12 -8.26
N THR A 913 -37.36 -18.64 -9.44
CA THR A 913 -36.94 -19.99 -9.88
C THR A 913 -36.04 -19.88 -11.11
N GLN A 914 -34.94 -20.63 -11.14
CA GLN A 914 -33.99 -20.67 -12.26
C GLN A 914 -33.35 -22.05 -12.37
N THR A 915 -33.09 -22.50 -13.59
CA THR A 915 -32.21 -23.66 -13.85
C THR A 915 -30.81 -23.13 -14.12
N LEU A 916 -29.80 -23.75 -13.53
CA LEU A 916 -28.39 -23.42 -13.71
C LEU A 916 -27.67 -24.63 -14.30
N ASP A 917 -27.05 -24.46 -15.46
CA ASP A 917 -26.30 -25.50 -16.13
C ASP A 917 -24.83 -25.51 -15.66
N VAL A 918 -24.26 -26.69 -15.44
CA VAL A 918 -22.81 -26.85 -15.28
C VAL A 918 -22.15 -26.72 -16.65
N THR A 919 -21.22 -25.77 -16.78
CA THR A 919 -20.59 -25.43 -18.06
C THR A 919 -19.13 -25.82 -18.15
N TYR A 920 -18.54 -26.29 -17.05
CA TYR A 920 -17.15 -26.73 -17.02
C TYR A 920 -16.99 -28.01 -17.83
N GLU A 921 -15.92 -28.10 -18.61
CA GLU A 921 -15.66 -29.27 -19.45
C GLU A 921 -14.44 -30.03 -18.91
N LEU A 922 -14.68 -31.24 -18.40
CA LEU A 922 -13.61 -32.17 -18.06
C LEU A 922 -13.15 -32.92 -19.31
N ALA A 923 -11.84 -33.13 -19.44
CA ALA A 923 -11.34 -34.06 -20.44
C ALA A 923 -11.84 -35.47 -20.13
N SER A 924 -12.54 -36.09 -21.08
CA SER A 924 -13.16 -37.41 -20.91
C SER A 924 -12.14 -38.56 -20.92
N SER A 925 -10.95 -38.35 -21.46
CA SER A 925 -9.90 -39.37 -21.59
C SER A 925 -8.51 -38.73 -21.66
N PRO A 926 -8.03 -38.10 -20.58
CA PRO A 926 -6.66 -37.59 -20.54
C PRO A 926 -5.66 -38.75 -20.65
N ILE A 927 -4.47 -38.48 -21.17
CA ILE A 927 -3.35 -39.44 -21.19
C ILE A 927 -2.99 -39.80 -19.74
N TRP A 928 -2.96 -38.79 -18.88
CA TRP A 928 -2.84 -38.92 -17.44
C TRP A 928 -3.43 -37.68 -16.76
N ARG A 929 -3.81 -37.84 -15.48
CA ARG A 929 -4.20 -36.77 -14.57
C ARG A 929 -3.49 -36.99 -13.23
N ILE A 930 -3.14 -35.89 -12.57
CA ILE A 930 -2.60 -35.84 -11.21
C ILE A 930 -3.54 -34.95 -10.40
N GLY A 931 -4.10 -35.47 -9.31
CA GLY A 931 -5.11 -34.78 -8.51
C GLY A 931 -6.50 -34.78 -9.16
N GLU A 932 -7.42 -34.06 -8.53
CA GLU A 932 -8.81 -33.94 -8.98
C GLU A 932 -9.15 -32.48 -9.24
N TRP A 933 -9.92 -32.20 -10.31
CA TRP A 933 -10.42 -30.85 -10.57
C TRP A 933 -11.54 -30.53 -9.58
N ASP A 934 -11.17 -30.00 -8.42
CA ASP A 934 -12.09 -29.65 -7.33
C ASP A 934 -11.75 -28.32 -6.64
N GLY A 935 -10.71 -27.62 -7.12
CA GLY A 935 -10.32 -26.30 -6.65
C GLY A 935 -9.57 -26.37 -5.32
N THR A 936 -9.06 -27.54 -4.95
CA THR A 936 -8.34 -27.77 -3.70
C THR A 936 -7.06 -28.58 -3.95
N PRO A 937 -6.03 -28.46 -3.09
CA PRO A 937 -4.88 -29.36 -3.15
C PRO A 937 -5.15 -30.74 -2.54
N THR A 938 -6.40 -31.10 -2.27
CA THR A 938 -6.75 -32.30 -1.50
C THR A 938 -6.20 -33.55 -2.18
N GLY A 939 -5.60 -34.44 -1.39
CA GLY A 939 -4.98 -35.66 -1.90
C GLY A 939 -3.49 -35.54 -2.23
N PHE A 940 -2.95 -34.32 -2.36
CA PHE A 940 -1.50 -34.10 -2.51
C PHE A 940 -0.73 -34.18 -1.19
N LEU A 941 0.59 -34.38 -1.30
CA LEU A 941 1.53 -34.38 -0.18
C LEU A 941 1.40 -33.06 0.61
N ASN A 942 1.30 -33.16 1.94
CA ASN A 942 1.18 -32.07 2.91
C ASN A 942 -0.14 -31.25 2.88
N ALA A 943 -1.06 -31.51 1.96
CA ALA A 943 -2.31 -30.75 1.84
C ALA A 943 -3.18 -30.78 3.11
N ALA A 944 -3.27 -31.94 3.78
CA ALA A 944 -4.06 -32.07 5.01
C ALA A 944 -3.47 -31.30 6.20
N ASN A 945 -2.16 -31.06 6.20
CA ASN A 945 -1.45 -30.46 7.33
C ASN A 945 -1.39 -28.93 7.23
N ILE A 946 -1.27 -28.40 6.01
CA ILE A 946 -0.95 -26.97 5.76
C ILE A 946 -1.92 -26.01 6.44
N HIS A 947 -3.18 -26.39 6.59
CA HIS A 947 -4.21 -25.57 7.23
C HIS A 947 -3.95 -25.28 8.71
N THR A 948 -3.06 -26.04 9.36
CA THR A 948 -2.81 -25.95 10.81
C THR A 948 -1.32 -25.84 11.16
N MET A 949 -0.42 -25.76 10.18
CA MET A 949 1.01 -25.61 10.44
C MET A 949 1.76 -25.05 9.23
N HIS A 950 2.93 -24.49 9.49
CA HIS A 950 3.80 -23.88 8.50
C HIS A 950 4.45 -24.94 7.57
N PRO A 951 4.78 -24.63 6.31
CA PRO A 951 5.56 -25.54 5.46
C PRO A 951 6.89 -26.03 6.05
N SER A 952 7.49 -25.27 6.98
CA SER A 952 8.74 -25.64 7.67
C SER A 952 8.55 -26.57 8.87
N ASP A 953 7.33 -26.87 9.27
CA ASP A 953 7.04 -27.63 10.47
C ASP A 953 7.66 -29.02 10.43
N SER A 954 8.25 -29.48 11.53
CA SER A 954 8.93 -30.78 11.60
C SER A 954 8.00 -31.98 11.37
N ARG A 955 6.67 -31.78 11.46
CA ARG A 955 5.64 -32.79 11.17
C ARG A 955 5.27 -32.87 9.68
N MET A 956 5.69 -31.90 8.86
CA MET A 956 5.48 -31.95 7.41
C MET A 956 6.33 -33.07 6.80
N SER A 957 5.80 -33.75 5.80
CA SER A 957 6.64 -34.59 4.93
C SER A 957 7.60 -33.69 4.15
N THR A 958 8.79 -34.20 3.85
CA THR A 958 9.84 -33.43 3.18
C THR A 958 9.34 -32.83 1.86
N TRP A 959 9.54 -31.52 1.70
CA TRP A 959 9.38 -30.84 0.42
C TRP A 959 10.66 -30.98 -0.39
N GLU A 960 10.62 -31.73 -1.48
CA GLU A 960 11.78 -31.94 -2.35
C GLU A 960 11.42 -31.84 -3.82
N SER A 961 12.40 -31.43 -4.63
CA SER A 961 12.36 -31.61 -6.08
C SER A 961 12.31 -33.12 -6.36
N LEU A 962 11.43 -33.55 -7.27
CA LEU A 962 11.28 -34.95 -7.61
C LEU A 962 11.02 -35.18 -9.10
N THR A 963 11.22 -36.43 -9.53
CA THR A 963 10.67 -36.95 -10.78
C THR A 963 9.41 -37.75 -10.46
N PHE A 964 8.25 -37.26 -10.88
CA PHE A 964 6.95 -37.90 -10.72
C PHE A 964 6.54 -38.61 -12.00
N THR A 965 5.94 -39.79 -11.90
CA THR A 965 5.45 -40.59 -13.03
C THR A 965 3.92 -40.61 -13.04
N PRO A 966 3.26 -39.69 -13.78
CA PRO A 966 1.81 -39.59 -13.78
C PRO A 966 1.12 -40.90 -14.19
N GLY A 967 0.05 -41.27 -13.47
CA GLY A 967 -0.69 -42.52 -13.68
C GLY A 967 0.03 -43.78 -13.17
N THR A 968 1.21 -43.65 -12.56
CA THR A 968 1.93 -44.76 -11.90
C THR A 968 2.21 -44.43 -10.43
N ASP A 969 2.76 -43.25 -10.15
CA ASP A 969 3.00 -42.77 -8.79
C ASP A 969 1.67 -42.30 -8.17
N ASP A 970 1.49 -42.52 -6.87
CA ASP A 970 0.31 -42.07 -6.14
C ASP A 970 0.30 -40.54 -6.05
N ASP A 971 -0.84 -39.90 -6.31
CA ASP A 971 -0.99 -38.43 -6.25
C ASP A 971 -0.59 -37.84 -4.88
N SER A 972 -0.73 -38.63 -3.81
CA SER A 972 -0.27 -38.26 -2.47
C SER A 972 1.25 -38.07 -2.31
N ALA A 973 2.04 -38.48 -3.29
CA ALA A 973 3.46 -38.19 -3.38
C ALA A 973 3.76 -36.87 -4.12
N PHE A 974 2.81 -36.32 -4.88
CA PHE A 974 2.96 -35.03 -5.55
C PHE A 974 2.78 -33.89 -4.54
N PRO A 975 3.69 -32.89 -4.47
CA PRO A 975 3.60 -31.81 -3.49
C PRO A 975 2.42 -30.88 -3.79
N MET A 976 1.64 -30.55 -2.76
CA MET A 976 0.50 -29.63 -2.91
C MET A 976 0.93 -28.24 -3.42
N ALA A 977 2.18 -27.84 -3.16
CA ALA A 977 2.75 -26.56 -3.55
C ALA A 977 4.18 -26.73 -4.05
N MET A 978 4.57 -25.82 -4.96
CA MET A 978 5.95 -25.63 -5.35
C MET A 978 6.42 -24.27 -4.86
N PHE A 979 7.63 -24.20 -4.33
CA PHE A 979 8.32 -22.99 -3.88
C PHE A 979 9.67 -22.90 -4.60
N ARG A 980 9.95 -21.74 -5.19
CA ARG A 980 11.12 -21.54 -6.06
C ARG A 980 12.44 -21.81 -5.35
N ALA A 981 12.51 -21.55 -4.04
CA ALA A 981 13.71 -21.76 -3.23
C ALA A 981 13.75 -23.10 -2.47
N VAL A 982 12.79 -24.02 -2.69
CA VAL A 982 12.68 -25.26 -1.89
C VAL A 982 12.64 -26.52 -2.75
N ASN A 983 11.62 -26.68 -3.60
CA ASN A 983 11.34 -27.92 -4.32
C ASN A 983 11.16 -27.71 -5.83
N ASP A 984 11.63 -26.58 -6.35
CA ASP A 984 11.72 -26.27 -7.78
C ASP A 984 13.05 -26.80 -8.36
N PRO A 985 13.07 -27.53 -9.50
CA PRO A 985 11.93 -27.89 -10.34
C PRO A 985 11.27 -29.23 -9.97
N ILE A 986 10.08 -29.51 -10.50
CA ILE A 986 9.43 -30.84 -10.50
C ILE A 986 9.45 -31.39 -11.93
N THR A 987 9.86 -32.64 -12.12
CA THR A 987 9.87 -33.29 -13.44
C THR A 987 8.76 -34.34 -13.53
N LEU A 988 7.90 -34.26 -14.53
CA LEU A 988 6.91 -35.30 -14.87
C LEU A 988 7.49 -36.21 -15.96
N SER A 989 7.58 -37.52 -15.72
CA SER A 989 8.05 -38.51 -16.69
C SER A 989 6.91 -39.44 -17.10
N PHE A 990 6.64 -39.55 -18.40
CA PHE A 990 5.52 -40.36 -18.91
C PHE A 990 5.86 -40.99 -20.25
N THR A 991 5.11 -42.01 -20.65
CA THR A 991 5.31 -42.71 -21.93
C THR A 991 4.16 -42.40 -22.89
N LEU A 992 4.51 -42.04 -24.14
CA LEU A 992 3.55 -41.87 -25.22
C LEU A 992 3.64 -43.02 -26.23
N THR A 993 2.48 -43.49 -26.69
CA THR A 993 2.39 -44.36 -27.88
C THR A 993 2.76 -43.58 -29.14
N SER A 994 2.95 -44.28 -30.27
CA SER A 994 3.19 -43.62 -31.56
C SER A 994 2.07 -42.67 -31.94
N ASP A 995 0.82 -43.07 -31.69
CA ASP A 995 -0.36 -42.29 -32.04
C ASP A 995 -0.49 -41.08 -31.12
N GLN A 996 -0.19 -41.26 -29.82
CA GLN A 996 -0.20 -40.14 -28.87
C GLN A 996 0.90 -39.11 -29.17
N ALA A 997 2.08 -39.52 -29.60
CA ALA A 997 3.16 -38.59 -29.94
C ALA A 997 2.96 -37.88 -31.30
N ALA A 998 2.06 -38.36 -32.15
CA ALA A 998 1.85 -37.84 -33.51
C ALA A 998 0.97 -36.58 -33.57
N ASP A 999 0.20 -36.27 -32.53
CA ASP A 999 -0.64 -35.07 -32.46
C ASP A 999 -0.13 -34.09 -31.41
N ASP A 1000 -0.47 -32.82 -31.61
CA ASP A 1000 -0.27 -31.78 -30.60
C ASP A 1000 -1.06 -32.14 -29.33
N ARG A 1001 -0.47 -31.86 -28.17
CA ARG A 1001 -1.06 -32.14 -26.85
C ARG A 1001 -1.27 -30.86 -26.07
N THR A 1002 -2.19 -30.88 -25.10
CA THR A 1002 -2.38 -29.75 -24.18
C THR A 1002 -2.09 -30.20 -22.76
N LEU A 1003 -1.11 -29.55 -22.12
CA LEU A 1003 -0.90 -29.67 -20.68
C LEU A 1003 -1.77 -28.62 -19.99
N LYS A 1004 -2.64 -29.06 -19.09
CA LYS A 1004 -3.46 -28.20 -18.23
C LYS A 1004 -2.93 -28.22 -16.81
N ILE A 1005 -2.83 -27.06 -16.19
CA ILE A 1005 -2.37 -26.87 -14.80
C ILE A 1005 -3.36 -25.96 -14.08
N GLY A 1006 -4.07 -26.50 -13.11
CA GLY A 1006 -4.91 -25.76 -12.18
C GLY A 1006 -4.10 -25.28 -11.00
N LEU A 1007 -4.13 -23.98 -10.73
CA LEU A 1007 -3.58 -23.39 -9.52
C LEU A 1007 -4.71 -22.81 -8.67
N THR A 1008 -4.75 -23.18 -7.40
CA THR A 1008 -5.69 -22.63 -6.42
C THR A 1008 -5.17 -21.32 -5.82
N LEU A 1009 -3.85 -21.18 -5.69
CA LEU A 1009 -3.18 -20.00 -5.15
C LEU A 1009 -1.82 -19.79 -5.83
N ALA A 1010 -1.45 -18.53 -6.04
CA ALA A 1010 -0.11 -18.13 -6.45
C ALA A 1010 0.37 -16.93 -5.63
N GLN A 1011 1.68 -16.84 -5.38
CA GLN A 1011 2.26 -15.81 -4.50
C GLN A 1011 3.54 -15.22 -5.08
N SER A 1012 3.85 -13.97 -4.71
CA SER A 1012 5.04 -13.25 -5.15
C SER A 1012 5.24 -13.35 -6.66
N SER A 1013 4.19 -13.06 -7.43
CA SER A 1013 4.12 -13.20 -8.90
C SER A 1013 4.39 -14.61 -9.46
N GLY A 1014 4.31 -15.66 -8.65
CA GLY A 1014 4.52 -17.05 -9.06
C GLY A 1014 3.56 -17.50 -10.17
N ARG A 1015 4.08 -18.35 -11.06
CA ARG A 1015 3.33 -19.14 -12.06
C ARG A 1015 4.23 -20.25 -12.61
N CYS A 1016 3.62 -21.28 -13.20
CA CYS A 1016 4.36 -22.38 -13.78
C CYS A 1016 5.06 -21.98 -15.10
N SER A 1017 6.36 -22.25 -15.17
CA SER A 1017 7.15 -22.33 -16.40
C SER A 1017 7.25 -23.80 -16.80
N VAL A 1018 7.09 -24.09 -18.09
CA VAL A 1018 6.97 -25.46 -18.61
C VAL A 1018 8.01 -25.69 -19.70
N SER A 1019 8.84 -26.72 -19.54
CA SER A 1019 9.76 -27.21 -20.58
C SER A 1019 9.49 -28.67 -20.89
N VAL A 1020 9.60 -29.07 -22.16
CA VAL A 1020 9.30 -30.44 -22.61
C VAL A 1020 10.49 -31.00 -23.38
N ASN A 1021 10.93 -32.20 -22.96
CA ASN A 1021 12.06 -32.94 -23.54
C ASN A 1021 13.36 -32.12 -23.69
N SER A 1022 13.54 -31.06 -22.89
CA SER A 1022 14.65 -30.08 -22.95
C SER A 1022 14.78 -29.27 -24.26
N ASP A 1023 13.95 -29.56 -25.26
CA ASP A 1023 14.04 -28.98 -26.61
C ASP A 1023 12.99 -27.90 -26.88
N TRP A 1024 11.98 -27.79 -26.02
CA TRP A 1024 10.91 -26.80 -26.13
C TRP A 1024 10.55 -26.23 -24.76
N THR A 1025 10.34 -24.92 -24.72
CA THR A 1025 9.86 -24.20 -23.53
C THR A 1025 8.63 -23.41 -23.93
N ALA A 1026 7.58 -23.51 -23.13
CA ALA A 1026 6.36 -22.77 -23.34
C ALA A 1026 6.53 -21.28 -22.99
N ASP A 1027 5.70 -20.43 -23.60
CA ASP A 1027 5.60 -19.04 -23.17
C ASP A 1027 5.10 -18.96 -21.71
N VAL A 1028 5.73 -18.09 -20.91
CA VAL A 1028 5.36 -17.90 -19.50
C VAL A 1028 4.11 -17.03 -19.41
N PRO A 1029 3.00 -17.52 -18.83
CA PRO A 1029 1.76 -16.76 -18.75
C PRO A 1029 1.83 -15.64 -17.71
N SER A 1030 0.85 -14.72 -17.74
CA SER A 1030 0.71 -13.67 -16.72
C SER A 1030 0.37 -14.29 -15.36
N SER A 1031 0.99 -13.77 -14.30
CA SER A 1031 0.64 -14.19 -12.94
C SER A 1031 -0.73 -13.67 -12.51
N VAL A 1032 -1.41 -14.46 -11.68
CA VAL A 1032 -2.64 -14.10 -10.95
C VAL A 1032 -2.39 -14.03 -9.44
N ALA A 1033 -1.13 -13.94 -9.01
CA ALA A 1033 -0.76 -14.01 -7.61
C ALA A 1033 -1.52 -12.99 -6.76
N VAL A 1034 -1.95 -13.43 -5.57
CA VAL A 1034 -2.54 -12.54 -4.57
C VAL A 1034 -1.48 -11.60 -4.00
N LYS A 1035 -1.91 -10.47 -3.44
CA LYS A 1035 -1.00 -9.42 -2.94
C LYS A 1035 -0.29 -9.78 -1.63
N THR A 1036 -0.83 -10.72 -0.85
CA THR A 1036 -0.32 -11.05 0.49
C THR A 1036 0.06 -12.53 0.63
N ARG A 1037 0.72 -12.88 1.75
CA ARG A 1037 1.01 -14.27 2.14
C ARG A 1037 -0.26 -15.13 2.24
N GLY A 1038 -0.11 -16.45 2.29
CA GLY A 1038 -1.19 -17.39 2.01
C GLY A 1038 -0.82 -18.80 2.44
N VAL A 1039 -0.02 -19.52 1.64
CA VAL A 1039 0.33 -20.93 1.95
C VAL A 1039 1.05 -21.09 3.29
N THR A 1040 1.92 -20.15 3.65
CA THR A 1040 2.62 -20.11 4.95
C THR A 1040 1.71 -19.74 6.12
N ARG A 1041 0.45 -19.38 5.84
CA ARG A 1041 -0.58 -19.01 6.82
C ARG A 1041 -1.79 -19.96 6.75
N GLY A 1042 -1.61 -21.15 6.19
CA GLY A 1042 -2.64 -22.19 6.09
C GLY A 1042 -3.76 -21.91 5.09
N VAL A 1043 -3.57 -20.95 4.19
CA VAL A 1043 -4.50 -20.62 3.12
C VAL A 1043 -4.01 -21.25 1.82
N THR A 1044 -4.87 -22.04 1.17
CA THR A 1044 -4.57 -22.73 -0.09
C THR A 1044 -5.38 -22.19 -1.27
N LEU A 1045 -6.37 -21.33 -1.03
CA LEU A 1045 -7.22 -20.74 -2.07
C LEU A 1045 -6.94 -19.24 -2.21
N GLY A 1046 -6.81 -18.80 -3.45
CA GLY A 1046 -6.70 -17.40 -3.85
C GLY A 1046 -7.34 -17.18 -5.21
N ASN A 1047 -6.68 -16.47 -6.11
CA ASN A 1047 -7.15 -16.31 -7.48
C ASN A 1047 -6.93 -17.62 -8.25
N TYR A 1048 -7.95 -18.48 -8.30
CA TYR A 1048 -7.90 -19.72 -9.05
C TYR A 1048 -7.59 -19.46 -10.53
N LYS A 1049 -6.69 -20.25 -11.11
CA LYS A 1049 -6.33 -20.13 -12.52
C LYS A 1049 -5.99 -21.48 -13.15
N LEU A 1050 -6.72 -21.78 -14.22
CA LEU A 1050 -6.35 -22.82 -15.19
C LEU A 1050 -5.38 -22.23 -16.23
N TYR A 1051 -4.21 -22.84 -16.35
CA TYR A 1051 -3.27 -22.60 -17.44
C TYR A 1051 -3.29 -23.75 -18.43
N GLU A 1052 -3.27 -23.44 -19.71
CA GLU A 1052 -3.25 -24.41 -20.80
C GLU A 1052 -2.04 -24.15 -21.69
N TYR A 1053 -1.20 -25.17 -21.86
CA TYR A 1053 0.02 -25.11 -22.64
C TYR A 1053 -0.10 -26.06 -23.84
N ALA A 1054 -0.18 -25.50 -25.04
CA ALA A 1054 -0.17 -26.27 -26.27
C ALA A 1054 1.25 -26.76 -26.56
N ILE A 1055 1.46 -28.07 -26.53
CA ILE A 1055 2.72 -28.76 -26.79
C ILE A 1055 2.68 -29.30 -28.23
N PRO A 1056 3.53 -28.79 -29.13
CA PRO A 1056 3.58 -29.29 -30.49
C PRO A 1056 4.01 -30.77 -30.56
N SER A 1057 3.37 -31.54 -31.42
CA SER A 1057 3.76 -32.92 -31.78
C SER A 1057 5.23 -33.06 -32.13
N SER A 1058 5.84 -32.06 -32.78
CA SER A 1058 7.27 -32.04 -33.12
C SER A 1058 8.21 -32.10 -31.91
N THR A 1059 7.69 -31.78 -30.72
CA THR A 1059 8.43 -31.81 -29.45
C THR A 1059 8.31 -33.17 -28.75
N LEU A 1060 7.29 -33.96 -29.10
CA LEU A 1060 6.96 -35.23 -28.45
C LEU A 1060 7.64 -36.41 -29.16
N VAL A 1061 7.96 -37.45 -28.39
CA VAL A 1061 8.56 -38.68 -28.92
C VAL A 1061 7.76 -39.91 -28.53
N THR A 1062 7.79 -40.95 -29.37
CA THR A 1062 7.30 -42.27 -28.96
C THR A 1062 8.21 -42.84 -27.88
N GLY A 1063 7.63 -43.33 -26.79
CA GLY A 1063 8.38 -43.74 -25.61
C GLY A 1063 8.38 -42.65 -24.53
N THR A 1064 9.46 -42.58 -23.74
CA THR A 1064 9.55 -41.68 -22.59
C THR A 1064 9.67 -40.22 -23.01
N ASN A 1065 8.82 -39.38 -22.41
CA ASN A 1065 8.85 -37.92 -22.49
C ASN A 1065 9.00 -37.36 -21.07
N SER A 1066 9.48 -36.12 -20.97
CA SER A 1066 9.60 -35.38 -19.72
C SER A 1066 9.04 -33.97 -19.83
N ILE A 1067 8.23 -33.55 -18.87
CA ILE A 1067 7.82 -32.16 -18.65
C ILE A 1067 8.50 -31.66 -17.37
N GLU A 1068 9.30 -30.60 -17.45
CA GLU A 1068 9.83 -29.91 -16.27
C GLU A 1068 8.92 -28.73 -15.93
N LEU A 1069 8.45 -28.71 -14.68
CA LEU A 1069 7.70 -27.62 -14.07
C LEU A 1069 8.66 -26.82 -13.17
N SER A 1070 8.74 -25.52 -13.41
CA SER A 1070 9.53 -24.58 -12.58
C SER A 1070 8.70 -23.33 -12.27
N ILE A 1071 9.13 -22.50 -11.33
CA ILE A 1071 8.45 -21.24 -10.97
C ILE A 1071 9.09 -20.06 -11.69
N ALA A 1072 8.30 -19.46 -12.58
CA ALA A 1072 8.60 -18.12 -13.06
C ALA A 1072 8.04 -17.08 -12.08
N SER A 1073 8.86 -16.09 -11.73
CA SER A 1073 8.40 -14.90 -11.01
C SER A 1073 9.13 -13.64 -11.50
N GLY A 1074 8.41 -12.51 -11.54
CA GLY A 1074 8.99 -11.19 -11.77
C GLY A 1074 9.44 -10.50 -10.48
N SER A 1075 9.16 -11.11 -9.32
CA SER A 1075 9.57 -10.65 -8.00
C SER A 1075 10.89 -11.33 -7.61
N THR A 1076 11.74 -10.61 -6.89
CA THR A 1076 12.94 -11.17 -6.25
C THR A 1076 12.52 -11.97 -5.02
N ASP A 1077 13.10 -13.15 -4.82
CA ASP A 1077 12.86 -13.92 -3.60
C ASP A 1077 13.58 -13.27 -2.41
N PRO A 1078 12.94 -13.24 -1.23
CA PRO A 1078 13.62 -12.93 0.02
C PRO A 1078 14.51 -14.10 0.47
N ASP A 1079 15.36 -13.86 1.48
CA ASP A 1079 16.26 -14.88 2.04
C ASP A 1079 15.47 -16.00 2.76
N GLU A 1080 14.28 -15.70 3.29
CA GLU A 1080 13.37 -16.70 3.85
C GLU A 1080 12.78 -17.56 2.72
N LYS A 1081 13.31 -18.77 2.55
CA LYS A 1081 12.94 -19.68 1.43
C LYS A 1081 11.44 -19.94 1.26
N TRP A 1082 10.65 -19.94 2.34
CA TRP A 1082 9.20 -20.20 2.30
C TRP A 1082 8.39 -18.99 1.82
N LEU A 1083 9.01 -17.81 1.77
CA LEU A 1083 8.46 -16.60 1.17
C LEU A 1083 8.86 -16.41 -0.30
N SER A 1084 9.64 -17.34 -0.86
CA SER A 1084 9.93 -17.38 -2.29
C SER A 1084 8.64 -17.51 -3.10
N ALA A 1085 8.71 -17.13 -4.38
CA ALA A 1085 7.60 -17.31 -5.30
C ALA A 1085 7.08 -18.75 -5.26
N SER A 1086 5.76 -18.89 -5.12
CA SER A 1086 5.12 -20.17 -4.88
C SER A 1086 3.78 -20.28 -5.60
N VAL A 1087 3.39 -21.53 -5.83
CA VAL A 1087 2.09 -21.90 -6.39
C VAL A 1087 1.52 -23.08 -5.62
N VAL A 1088 0.20 -23.13 -5.47
CA VAL A 1088 -0.56 -24.27 -4.93
C VAL A 1088 -1.35 -24.89 -6.08
N PHE A 1089 -1.27 -26.21 -6.21
CA PHE A 1089 -1.92 -26.96 -7.28
C PHE A 1089 -3.35 -27.37 -6.89
N ASP A 1090 -4.20 -27.44 -7.91
CA ASP A 1090 -5.51 -28.12 -7.91
C ASP A 1090 -5.36 -29.50 -8.57
N ALA A 1091 -5.17 -29.49 -9.88
CA ALA A 1091 -4.91 -30.68 -10.68
C ALA A 1091 -4.05 -30.36 -11.91
N LEU A 1092 -3.43 -31.40 -12.46
CA LEU A 1092 -2.69 -31.33 -13.71
C LEU A 1092 -3.14 -32.47 -14.63
N GLU A 1093 -3.28 -32.21 -15.93
CA GLU A 1093 -3.57 -33.27 -16.91
C GLU A 1093 -2.93 -33.00 -18.27
N LEU A 1094 -2.65 -34.08 -19.01
CA LEU A 1094 -2.22 -34.02 -20.41
C LEU A 1094 -3.29 -34.65 -21.30
N VAL A 1095 -3.74 -33.90 -22.30
CA VAL A 1095 -4.80 -34.31 -23.25
C VAL A 1095 -4.32 -34.34 -24.70
#